data_AF-A0A1R2BAA2-F1
#
_entry.id   AF-A0A1R2BAA2-F1
#
_cell.length_a   1.000
_cell.length_b   1.000
_cell.length_c   1.000
_cell.angle_alpha   90.00
_cell.angle_beta   90.00
_cell.angle_gamma   90.00
#
_symmetry.space_group_name_H-M   'P 1'
#
loop_
_entity.id
_entity.type
_entity.pdbx_description
1 polymer ?
#
loop_
_entity_poly.entity_id
_entity_poly.type
_entity_poly.pdbx_seq_one_letter_code
_entity_poly.pdbx_strand_id
1 'polypeptide(L)'
;MQGKVLILILGATGSGKSTSSCYLLKAPLTKKDSKFGEKIIELNENKVKGSLEQYPKIGQSLGTSETIYTQGYEIHFKNETTEAVLCDCPGFHDTRGIEYNLCTNFSISQTIKQAKSVNAILLTIPYNAFLIERGNCALSAFEDLIELVPSFTEDENILNSIFILITKVDDPINSKKSFMNRINQYINEVNEAVNRSLQENQEKFYQKDEAKRKKGIWEQISKLNAMDHIFFVNVMEISERNAILKKVGDCSPIDKKLFNSNLLTSDMKTKFIKNLEESAHTWAKIIIPNFLIKIPEAIKELESQISYKREQIDRNNEYIIEYTKEINELAPNKENHQEIDCEDKNRSIEDLTNNIIKCEENKNQSEESGEKIGNLEIKSEEEIKSEEKIENPETKSEEKIENPETKSKKIENLEKKLKSLNEASYYLTSIIEKFKENKNQSESSIKEREDKIEELNRGWSKIPQFFFSQLAQNEKLIVNLKNSDRHEICKIIGKVTNYKIYSKIQYDGPAKDFEGKIYHYCEIGKDYRILLDANNKTYLNSDKLEGNFKYSDNKTYTCYKENCKTAVISGENFEIFFDERIFRDGIWTVVTNWKLNSNIPWFELNVLKKNSIHHKSQIINLKSELKKENKNLSNIKKNIERYEKDLKKIQEESENLNKELDLHIRIDICNKNIKIYNEEIEDIEKKVKELKKKNFHFALVIKDEIKNLKHLNELCHIINEFDENIRKENVFNETKFFIECYKQNFNLLETKINEELQEYQEIVYSEDDPY
;
A
#
# COMPACT_ATOMS: atom_id res chain seq x y z
N MET A 1 -24.45 -65.49 15.74
CA MET A 1 -25.88 -65.69 15.42
C MET A 1 -26.12 -66.69 14.29
N GLN A 2 -25.25 -66.72 13.26
CA GLN A 2 -25.43 -67.60 12.10
C GLN A 2 -25.65 -69.08 12.48
N GLY A 3 -26.73 -69.68 11.94
CA GLY A 3 -27.05 -71.09 12.14
C GLY A 3 -27.49 -71.50 13.56
N LYS A 4 -27.68 -70.55 14.48
CA LYS A 4 -28.13 -70.79 15.86
C LYS A 4 -29.64 -70.62 16.01
N VAL A 5 -30.22 -71.29 17.01
CA VAL A 5 -31.62 -71.09 17.42
C VAL A 5 -31.68 -69.86 18.32
N LEU A 6 -32.54 -68.90 18.01
CA LEU A 6 -32.58 -67.60 18.70
C LEU A 6 -33.80 -67.44 19.59
N ILE A 7 -33.62 -66.71 20.69
CA ILE A 7 -34.66 -66.14 21.53
C ILE A 7 -34.44 -64.64 21.55
N LEU A 8 -35.37 -63.87 21.00
CA LEU A 8 -35.21 -62.42 20.86
C LEU A 8 -35.77 -61.71 22.08
N ILE A 9 -34.99 -60.84 22.71
CA ILE A 9 -35.49 -59.90 23.73
C ILE A 9 -35.67 -58.53 23.09
N LEU A 10 -36.91 -58.04 23.07
CA LEU A 10 -37.33 -56.82 22.39
C LEU A 10 -38.00 -55.84 23.36
N GLY A 11 -38.11 -54.58 22.96
CA GLY A 11 -38.77 -53.52 23.74
C GLY A 11 -38.06 -52.17 23.64
N ALA A 12 -38.74 -51.10 24.03
CA ALA A 12 -38.21 -49.73 24.00
C ALA A 12 -36.91 -49.56 24.82
N THR A 13 -36.14 -48.51 24.55
CA THR A 13 -34.98 -48.16 25.40
C THR A 13 -35.42 -47.96 26.85
N GLY A 14 -34.68 -48.52 27.81
CA GLY A 14 -35.00 -48.43 29.24
C GLY A 14 -36.13 -49.35 29.74
N SER A 15 -36.69 -50.21 28.90
CA SER A 15 -37.73 -51.20 29.27
C SER A 15 -37.23 -52.38 30.11
N GLY A 16 -35.92 -52.50 30.33
CA GLY A 16 -35.32 -53.56 31.15
C GLY A 16 -34.80 -54.77 30.37
N LYS A 17 -34.71 -54.72 29.02
CA LYS A 17 -34.12 -55.77 28.16
C LYS A 17 -32.84 -56.39 28.71
N SER A 18 -31.75 -55.63 28.77
CA SER A 18 -30.43 -56.13 29.20
C SER A 18 -30.45 -56.64 30.63
N THR A 19 -31.25 -56.02 31.52
CA THR A 19 -31.45 -56.53 32.89
C THR A 19 -32.16 -57.88 32.90
N SER A 20 -33.23 -58.03 32.11
CA SER A 20 -33.96 -59.29 31.93
C SER A 20 -33.09 -60.35 31.27
N SER A 21 -32.26 -59.98 30.30
CA SER A 21 -31.27 -60.84 29.66
C SER A 21 -30.30 -61.40 30.70
N CYS A 22 -29.67 -60.54 31.52
CA CYS A 22 -28.81 -60.97 32.62
C CYS A 22 -29.53 -61.88 33.63
N TYR A 23 -30.78 -61.53 33.97
CA TYR A 23 -31.59 -62.33 34.88
C TYR A 23 -31.82 -63.75 34.34
N LEU A 24 -32.21 -63.89 33.08
CA LEU A 24 -32.44 -65.18 32.40
C LEU A 24 -31.15 -65.99 32.23
N LEU A 25 -30.02 -65.32 31.95
CA LEU A 25 -28.68 -65.92 31.92
C LEU A 25 -28.16 -66.33 33.30
N LYS A 26 -28.95 -66.13 34.36
CA LYS A 26 -28.60 -66.44 35.75
C LYS A 26 -27.41 -65.65 36.27
N ALA A 27 -27.18 -64.46 35.71
CA ALA A 27 -26.14 -63.55 36.16
C ALA A 27 -26.37 -63.15 37.64
N PRO A 28 -25.30 -62.93 38.42
CA PRO A 28 -25.43 -62.47 39.78
C PRO A 28 -25.82 -60.98 39.80
N LEU A 29 -27.10 -60.66 40.01
CA LEU A 29 -27.61 -59.28 40.05
C LEU A 29 -27.69 -58.73 41.47
N THR A 30 -27.49 -57.42 41.63
CA THR A 30 -27.68 -56.70 42.90
C THR A 30 -28.48 -55.42 42.71
N LYS A 31 -29.24 -55.05 43.76
CA LYS A 31 -29.91 -53.75 43.88
C LYS A 31 -28.95 -52.74 44.51
N LYS A 32 -28.84 -51.56 43.91
CA LYS A 32 -28.14 -50.40 44.48
C LYS A 32 -28.98 -49.15 44.30
N ASP A 33 -28.75 -48.14 45.14
CA ASP A 33 -29.30 -46.81 44.92
C ASP A 33 -28.39 -46.06 43.93
N SER A 34 -29.01 -45.45 42.91
CA SER A 34 -28.32 -44.59 41.96
C SER A 34 -27.86 -43.31 42.63
N LYS A 35 -27.01 -42.53 41.95
CA LYS A 35 -26.61 -41.18 42.40
C LYS A 35 -27.80 -40.22 42.59
N PHE A 36 -28.97 -40.57 42.04
CA PHE A 36 -30.21 -39.81 42.12
C PHE A 36 -31.22 -40.42 43.11
N GLY A 37 -30.83 -41.44 43.88
CA GLY A 37 -31.69 -42.10 44.87
C GLY A 37 -32.69 -43.10 44.29
N GLU A 38 -32.53 -43.48 43.01
CA GLU A 38 -33.39 -44.48 42.37
C GLU A 38 -32.83 -45.89 42.60
N LYS A 39 -33.68 -46.88 42.84
CA LYS A 39 -33.24 -48.27 42.95
C LYS A 39 -32.91 -48.81 41.56
N ILE A 40 -31.64 -49.05 41.30
CA ILE A 40 -31.13 -49.62 40.05
C ILE A 40 -30.67 -51.07 40.26
N ILE A 41 -30.68 -51.82 39.16
CA ILE A 41 -30.16 -53.19 39.09
C ILE A 41 -28.86 -53.17 38.32
N GLU A 42 -27.82 -53.79 38.88
CA GLU A 42 -26.51 -53.94 38.25
C GLU A 42 -25.99 -55.36 38.41
N LEU A 43 -25.00 -55.70 37.58
CA LEU A 43 -24.27 -56.96 37.68
C LEU A 43 -23.30 -56.89 38.86
N ASN A 44 -23.35 -57.89 39.73
CA ASN A 44 -22.38 -58.05 40.81
C ASN A 44 -21.12 -58.73 40.26
N GLU A 45 -20.21 -57.92 39.74
CA GLU A 45 -18.96 -58.36 39.10
C GLU A 45 -18.15 -59.30 40.01
N ASN A 46 -18.13 -59.07 41.33
CA ASN A 46 -17.41 -59.89 42.31
C ASN A 46 -17.93 -61.33 42.41
N LYS A 47 -19.16 -61.60 41.96
CA LYS A 47 -19.80 -62.92 42.00
C LYS A 47 -19.85 -63.59 40.64
N VAL A 48 -19.38 -62.93 39.58
CA VAL A 48 -19.32 -63.50 38.24
C VAL A 48 -18.23 -64.54 38.17
N LYS A 49 -18.57 -65.74 37.73
CA LYS A 49 -17.62 -66.81 37.41
C LYS A 49 -17.38 -66.77 35.89
N GLY A 50 -16.22 -66.29 35.43
CA GLY A 50 -15.86 -66.20 34.02
C GLY A 50 -15.75 -64.77 33.48
N SER A 51 -15.71 -64.62 32.15
CA SER A 51 -15.65 -63.29 31.48
C SER A 51 -16.92 -62.49 31.74
N LEU A 52 -16.80 -61.17 31.90
CA LEU A 52 -17.96 -60.27 31.97
C LEU A 52 -18.72 -60.22 30.64
N GLU A 53 -18.05 -60.50 29.53
CA GLU A 53 -18.61 -60.49 28.16
C GLU A 53 -19.68 -61.58 27.94
N GLN A 54 -19.81 -62.54 28.86
CA GLN A 54 -20.88 -63.55 28.82
C GLN A 54 -22.26 -62.98 29.20
N TYR A 55 -22.33 -61.72 29.65
CA TYR A 55 -23.57 -61.04 30.01
C TYR A 55 -23.69 -59.68 29.30
N PRO A 56 -24.91 -59.25 28.96
CA PRO A 56 -25.11 -57.91 28.41
C PRO A 56 -24.82 -56.83 29.43
N LYS A 57 -24.23 -55.73 28.95
CA LYS A 57 -23.98 -54.54 29.76
C LYS A 57 -25.32 -53.86 30.08
N ILE A 58 -25.63 -53.72 31.36
CA ILE A 58 -26.84 -53.02 31.81
C ILE A 58 -26.56 -51.51 31.81
N GLY A 59 -27.18 -50.78 30.88
CA GLY A 59 -27.08 -49.33 30.81
C GLY A 59 -27.74 -48.62 32.00
N GLN A 60 -27.03 -47.66 32.59
CA GLN A 60 -27.50 -46.81 33.69
C GLN A 60 -27.60 -45.33 33.28
N SER A 61 -27.25 -45.01 32.03
CA SER A 61 -27.35 -43.68 31.45
C SER A 61 -28.80 -43.29 31.22
N LEU A 62 -29.16 -42.08 31.66
CA LEU A 62 -30.51 -41.52 31.52
C LEU A 62 -30.93 -41.28 30.06
N GLY A 63 -29.97 -41.07 29.14
CA GLY A 63 -30.26 -40.63 27.77
C GLY A 63 -29.61 -41.43 26.65
N THR A 64 -28.76 -42.42 26.94
CA THR A 64 -28.03 -43.17 25.90
C THR A 64 -28.22 -44.67 26.08
N SER A 65 -28.61 -45.37 25.02
CA SER A 65 -28.66 -46.84 25.00
C SER A 65 -27.26 -47.40 24.84
N GLU A 66 -26.86 -48.32 25.72
CA GLU A 66 -25.59 -49.06 25.62
C GLU A 66 -25.64 -50.16 24.55
N THR A 67 -26.83 -50.71 24.28
CA THR A 67 -27.02 -51.72 23.23
C THR A 67 -27.31 -51.03 21.91
N ILE A 68 -26.32 -51.01 21.01
CA ILE A 68 -26.43 -50.46 19.64
C ILE A 68 -26.71 -51.57 18.62
N TYR A 69 -26.14 -52.75 18.84
CA TYR A 69 -26.28 -53.92 17.97
C TYR A 69 -26.81 -55.10 18.77
N THR A 70 -27.46 -56.03 18.09
CA THR A 70 -27.98 -57.26 18.68
C THR A 70 -26.83 -58.16 19.10
N GLN A 71 -26.78 -58.51 20.38
CA GLN A 71 -25.74 -59.36 20.95
C GLN A 71 -26.33 -60.68 21.42
N GLY A 72 -25.60 -61.77 21.22
CA GLY A 72 -26.06 -63.12 21.48
C GLY A 72 -25.32 -63.74 22.64
N TYR A 73 -26.08 -64.31 23.57
CA TYR A 73 -25.58 -64.95 24.77
C TYR A 73 -26.08 -66.40 24.80
N GLU A 74 -25.18 -67.35 24.94
CA GLU A 74 -25.55 -68.77 24.97
C GLU A 74 -26.39 -69.05 26.21
N ILE A 75 -27.48 -69.80 26.02
CA ILE A 75 -28.38 -70.18 27.11
C ILE A 75 -28.58 -71.70 27.13
N HIS A 76 -28.44 -72.28 28.32
CA HIS A 76 -28.61 -73.71 28.54
C HIS A 76 -29.90 -74.01 29.29
N PHE A 77 -30.79 -74.77 28.63
CA PHE A 77 -31.97 -75.33 29.25
C PHE A 77 -31.61 -76.61 30.01
N LYS A 78 -32.31 -76.90 31.11
CA LYS A 78 -31.93 -77.97 32.07
C LYS A 78 -31.88 -79.38 31.46
N ASN A 79 -32.55 -79.63 30.34
CA ASN A 79 -32.80 -80.97 29.80
C ASN A 79 -32.52 -81.11 28.29
N GLU A 80 -31.87 -80.14 27.64
CA GLU A 80 -31.74 -80.14 26.18
C GLU A 80 -30.29 -80.06 25.70
N THR A 81 -30.00 -80.82 24.63
CA THR A 81 -28.79 -80.69 23.81
C THR A 81 -28.85 -79.50 22.84
N THR A 82 -29.98 -78.80 22.80
CA THR A 82 -30.22 -77.69 21.87
C THR A 82 -29.54 -76.43 22.38
N GLU A 83 -28.46 -76.01 21.71
CA GLU A 83 -27.84 -74.71 21.95
C GLU A 83 -28.73 -73.59 21.40
N ALA A 84 -29.38 -72.86 22.29
CA ALA A 84 -30.09 -71.63 21.97
C ALA A 84 -29.24 -70.41 22.36
N VAL A 85 -29.51 -69.29 21.69
CA VAL A 85 -28.87 -68.01 21.95
C VAL A 85 -29.93 -66.99 22.33
N LEU A 86 -29.77 -66.39 23.51
CA LEU A 86 -30.55 -65.26 23.97
C LEU A 86 -30.00 -63.99 23.33
N CYS A 87 -30.82 -63.29 22.56
CA CYS A 87 -30.42 -62.10 21.83
C CYS A 87 -30.90 -60.85 22.56
N ASP A 88 -29.98 -60.11 23.18
CA ASP A 88 -30.25 -58.77 23.69
C ASP A 88 -30.29 -57.80 22.49
N CYS A 89 -31.48 -57.34 22.13
CA CYS A 89 -31.66 -56.45 20.97
C CYS A 89 -31.55 -54.98 21.39
N PRO A 90 -31.15 -54.09 20.46
CA PRO A 90 -31.23 -52.65 20.70
C PRO A 90 -32.68 -52.22 20.94
N GLY A 91 -32.87 -51.10 21.63
CA GLY A 91 -34.21 -50.62 21.96
C GLY A 91 -34.96 -50.03 20.77
N PHE A 92 -36.27 -50.26 20.71
CA PHE A 92 -37.13 -49.55 19.76
C PHE A 92 -37.09 -48.03 20.02
N HIS A 93 -37.28 -47.26 18.95
CA HIS A 93 -37.29 -45.80 18.94
C HIS A 93 -36.07 -45.18 19.62
N ASP A 94 -34.87 -45.58 19.20
CA ASP A 94 -33.64 -44.96 19.68
C ASP A 94 -33.66 -43.45 19.45
N THR A 95 -33.53 -42.67 20.52
CA THR A 95 -33.65 -41.20 20.50
C THR A 95 -32.39 -40.50 20.00
N ARG A 96 -31.30 -41.25 19.73
CA ARG A 96 -30.03 -40.69 19.24
C ARG A 96 -30.08 -40.22 17.79
N GLY A 97 -31.15 -40.55 17.06
CA GLY A 97 -31.38 -40.07 15.70
C GLY A 97 -31.78 -41.17 14.74
N ILE A 98 -32.03 -40.76 13.50
CA ILE A 98 -32.53 -41.61 12.41
C ILE A 98 -31.54 -42.73 12.05
N GLU A 99 -30.25 -42.42 12.09
CA GLU A 99 -29.11 -43.31 11.88
C GLU A 99 -29.17 -44.52 12.82
N TYR A 100 -29.34 -44.26 14.12
CA TYR A 100 -29.34 -45.30 15.15
C TYR A 100 -30.59 -46.16 15.07
N ASN A 101 -31.72 -45.57 14.70
CA ASN A 101 -32.94 -46.32 14.46
C ASN A 101 -32.80 -47.24 13.24
N LEU A 102 -32.14 -46.79 12.16
CA LEU A 102 -31.80 -47.62 10.99
C LEU A 102 -30.88 -48.78 11.39
N CYS A 103 -29.78 -48.50 12.10
CA CYS A 103 -28.85 -49.52 12.58
C CYS A 103 -29.52 -50.56 13.47
N THR A 104 -30.40 -50.12 14.39
CA THR A 104 -31.16 -51.00 15.28
C THR A 104 -32.03 -51.98 14.50
N ASN A 105 -32.86 -51.47 13.59
CA ASN A 105 -33.76 -52.31 12.80
C ASN A 105 -33.01 -53.22 11.83
N PHE A 106 -31.92 -52.73 11.23
CA PHE A 106 -31.02 -53.52 10.39
C PHE A 106 -30.40 -54.68 11.19
N SER A 107 -29.87 -54.39 12.37
CA SER A 107 -29.24 -55.39 13.25
C SER A 107 -30.20 -56.52 13.63
N ILE A 108 -31.44 -56.19 14.02
CA ILE A 108 -32.47 -57.19 14.36
C ILE A 108 -32.82 -58.02 13.11
N SER A 109 -33.05 -57.37 11.97
CA SER A 109 -33.38 -58.05 10.71
C SER A 109 -32.31 -59.03 10.26
N GLN A 110 -31.04 -58.61 10.28
CA GLN A 110 -29.91 -59.46 9.91
C GLN A 110 -29.76 -60.63 10.89
N THR A 111 -29.96 -60.39 12.18
CA THR A 111 -29.93 -61.44 13.20
C THR A 111 -30.96 -62.54 12.90
N ILE A 112 -32.20 -62.16 12.59
CA ILE A 112 -33.28 -63.10 12.24
C ILE A 112 -32.96 -63.82 10.92
N LYS A 113 -32.48 -63.09 9.90
CA LYS A 113 -32.14 -63.66 8.59
C LYS A 113 -31.08 -64.76 8.72
N GLN A 114 -30.01 -64.49 9.47
CA GLN A 114 -28.86 -65.39 9.63
C GLN A 114 -29.09 -66.56 10.61
N ALA A 115 -30.10 -66.48 11.48
CA ALA A 115 -30.46 -67.54 12.43
C ALA A 115 -30.69 -68.90 11.76
N LYS A 116 -30.75 -70.00 12.51
CA LYS A 116 -31.41 -71.23 12.04
C LYS A 116 -32.92 -71.09 12.16
N SER A 117 -33.38 -70.68 13.33
CA SER A 117 -34.79 -70.40 13.66
C SER A 117 -34.87 -69.37 14.77
N VAL A 118 -36.04 -68.74 14.92
CA VAL A 118 -36.40 -67.95 16.11
C VAL A 118 -37.47 -68.75 16.85
N ASN A 119 -37.18 -69.21 18.06
CA ASN A 119 -38.13 -70.04 18.82
C ASN A 119 -39.08 -69.20 19.68
N ALA A 120 -38.60 -68.07 20.20
CA ALA A 120 -39.41 -67.23 21.06
C ALA A 120 -39.04 -65.74 20.95
N ILE A 121 -40.02 -64.89 21.24
CA ILE A 121 -39.89 -63.45 21.38
C ILE A 121 -40.31 -63.07 22.80
N LEU A 122 -39.42 -62.37 23.50
CA LEU A 122 -39.63 -61.83 24.83
C LEU A 122 -39.76 -60.31 24.72
N LEU A 123 -40.98 -59.80 24.76
CA LEU A 123 -41.23 -58.36 24.72
C LEU A 123 -41.21 -57.79 26.16
N THR A 124 -40.19 -57.00 26.48
CA THR A 124 -40.08 -56.33 27.78
C THR A 124 -40.82 -55.00 27.77
N ILE A 125 -41.73 -54.80 28.73
CA ILE A 125 -42.50 -53.58 28.90
C ILE A 125 -42.46 -53.19 30.38
N PRO A 126 -42.06 -51.97 30.76
CA PRO A 126 -42.07 -51.59 32.16
C PRO A 126 -43.52 -51.43 32.66
N TYR A 127 -43.80 -51.83 33.90
CA TYR A 127 -45.15 -51.82 34.47
C TYR A 127 -45.85 -50.46 34.36
N ASN A 128 -45.10 -49.38 34.55
CA ASN A 128 -45.63 -48.02 34.45
C ASN A 128 -46.20 -47.67 33.05
N ALA A 129 -45.74 -48.31 31.97
CA ALA A 129 -46.21 -48.05 30.61
C ALA A 129 -47.68 -48.45 30.40
N PHE A 130 -48.21 -49.35 31.23
CA PHE A 130 -49.63 -49.71 31.26
C PHE A 130 -50.48 -48.77 32.12
N LEU A 131 -49.85 -47.94 32.96
CA LEU A 131 -50.55 -47.05 33.89
C LEU A 131 -50.69 -45.63 33.33
N ILE A 132 -49.62 -45.13 32.72
CA ILE A 132 -49.53 -43.79 32.15
C ILE A 132 -50.15 -43.71 30.76
N GLU A 133 -50.50 -42.51 30.32
CA GLU A 133 -51.00 -42.21 28.95
C GLU A 133 -52.09 -43.16 28.43
N ARG A 134 -52.93 -43.66 29.33
CA ARG A 134 -53.98 -44.64 29.01
C ARG A 134 -53.45 -45.90 28.29
N GLY A 135 -52.22 -46.31 28.64
CA GLY A 135 -51.58 -47.50 28.09
C GLY A 135 -51.00 -47.32 26.68
N ASN A 136 -50.99 -46.09 26.12
CA ASN A 136 -50.44 -45.85 24.79
C ASN A 136 -48.95 -46.25 24.69
N CYS A 137 -48.16 -46.07 25.76
CA CYS A 137 -46.77 -46.51 25.77
C CYS A 137 -46.63 -48.03 25.62
N ALA A 138 -47.52 -48.81 26.25
CA ALA A 138 -47.55 -50.25 26.07
C ALA A 138 -48.03 -50.63 24.67
N LEU A 139 -49.08 -49.96 24.17
CA LEU A 139 -49.57 -50.18 22.80
C LEU A 139 -48.46 -49.95 21.76
N SER A 140 -47.65 -48.90 21.91
CA SER A 140 -46.50 -48.64 21.03
C SER A 140 -45.54 -49.82 20.95
N ALA A 141 -45.22 -50.46 22.09
CA ALA A 141 -44.33 -51.63 22.11
C ALA A 141 -44.93 -52.85 21.38
N PHE A 142 -46.26 -52.99 21.40
CA PHE A 142 -46.95 -54.01 20.59
C PHE A 142 -47.03 -53.63 19.12
N GLU A 143 -47.15 -52.34 18.80
CA GLU A 143 -47.08 -51.84 17.43
C GLU A 143 -45.69 -52.14 16.82
N ASP A 144 -44.61 -51.93 17.57
CA ASP A 144 -43.25 -52.33 17.17
C ASP A 144 -43.15 -53.84 16.93
N LEU A 145 -43.78 -54.64 17.79
CA LEU A 145 -43.84 -56.10 17.63
C LEU A 145 -44.65 -56.50 16.38
N ILE A 146 -45.75 -55.81 16.08
CA ILE A 146 -46.56 -56.03 14.87
C ILE A 146 -45.78 -55.63 13.62
N GLU A 147 -45.00 -54.55 13.68
CA GLU A 147 -44.14 -54.15 12.56
C GLU A 147 -43.10 -55.24 12.25
N LEU A 148 -42.53 -55.85 13.29
CA LEU A 148 -41.59 -56.97 13.18
C LEU A 148 -42.26 -58.28 12.73
N VAL A 149 -43.45 -58.55 13.25
CA VAL A 149 -44.19 -59.81 13.05
C VAL A 149 -45.66 -59.50 12.74
N PRO A 150 -45.99 -59.13 11.50
CA PRO A 150 -47.34 -58.67 11.13
C PRO A 150 -48.43 -59.70 11.43
N SER A 151 -48.10 -60.99 11.35
CA SER A 151 -49.01 -62.09 11.67
C SER A 151 -49.39 -62.17 13.16
N PHE A 152 -48.82 -61.35 14.05
CA PHE A 152 -49.19 -61.28 15.47
C PHE A 152 -50.69 -61.09 15.70
N THR A 153 -51.35 -60.30 14.86
CA THR A 153 -52.79 -60.06 14.99
C THR A 153 -53.66 -61.11 14.29
N GLU A 154 -53.09 -61.95 13.42
CA GLU A 154 -53.83 -62.80 12.49
C GLU A 154 -53.67 -64.31 12.76
N ASP A 155 -52.49 -64.75 13.19
CA ASP A 155 -52.16 -66.16 13.43
C ASP A 155 -52.05 -66.46 14.93
N GLU A 156 -53.02 -67.16 15.50
CA GLU A 156 -53.00 -67.52 16.92
C GLU A 156 -51.85 -68.46 17.29
N ASN A 157 -51.28 -69.21 16.33
CA ASN A 157 -50.17 -70.11 16.62
C ASN A 157 -48.91 -69.36 17.04
N ILE A 158 -48.75 -68.12 16.57
CA ILE A 158 -47.58 -67.31 16.88
C ILE A 158 -47.55 -66.84 18.34
N LEU A 159 -48.72 -66.75 18.97
CA LEU A 159 -48.85 -66.39 20.38
C LEU A 159 -48.16 -67.41 21.29
N ASN A 160 -48.05 -68.67 20.85
CA ASN A 160 -47.34 -69.73 21.58
C ASN A 160 -45.84 -69.44 21.72
N SER A 161 -45.29 -68.56 20.89
CA SER A 161 -43.87 -68.20 20.88
C SER A 161 -43.62 -66.76 21.35
N ILE A 162 -44.65 -66.03 21.80
CA ILE A 162 -44.55 -64.64 22.25
C ILE A 162 -44.83 -64.57 23.74
N PHE A 163 -43.93 -63.94 24.49
CA PHE A 163 -44.04 -63.74 25.92
C PHE A 163 -43.83 -62.27 26.28
N ILE A 164 -44.55 -61.80 27.28
CA ILE A 164 -44.45 -60.43 27.78
C ILE A 164 -43.76 -60.46 29.14
N LEU A 165 -42.68 -59.70 29.26
CA LEU A 165 -41.98 -59.50 30.51
C LEU A 165 -42.32 -58.10 31.03
N ILE A 166 -43.20 -58.04 32.03
CA ILE A 166 -43.55 -56.81 32.72
C ILE A 166 -42.47 -56.52 33.76
N THR A 167 -41.64 -55.51 33.50
CA THR A 167 -40.46 -55.18 34.32
C THR A 167 -40.74 -54.01 35.27
N LYS A 168 -39.76 -53.71 36.16
CA LYS A 168 -39.85 -52.61 37.15
C LYS A 168 -41.08 -52.74 38.05
N VAL A 169 -41.32 -53.96 38.53
CA VAL A 169 -42.42 -54.30 39.44
C VAL A 169 -41.87 -54.52 40.85
N ASP A 170 -42.38 -53.76 41.82
CA ASP A 170 -42.00 -53.92 43.23
C ASP A 170 -42.78 -55.05 43.92
N ASP A 171 -44.07 -55.21 43.60
CA ASP A 171 -44.96 -56.23 44.16
C ASP A 171 -45.69 -56.99 43.04
N PRO A 172 -45.10 -58.09 42.53
CA PRO A 172 -45.66 -58.86 41.43
C PRO A 172 -47.08 -59.37 41.66
N ILE A 173 -47.43 -59.74 42.89
CA ILE A 173 -48.73 -60.35 43.21
C ILE A 173 -49.84 -59.29 43.07
N ASN A 174 -49.67 -58.13 43.70
CA ASN A 174 -50.65 -57.05 43.62
C ASN A 174 -50.67 -56.41 42.22
N SER A 175 -49.52 -56.24 41.57
CA SER A 175 -49.44 -55.73 40.21
C SER A 175 -50.16 -56.63 39.20
N LYS A 176 -50.05 -57.96 39.30
CA LYS A 176 -50.76 -58.89 38.42
C LYS A 176 -52.29 -58.75 38.53
N LYS A 177 -52.81 -58.59 39.75
CA LYS A 177 -54.24 -58.37 39.98
C LYS A 177 -54.71 -57.03 39.41
N SER A 178 -53.96 -55.95 39.65
CA SER A 178 -54.28 -54.61 39.16
C SER A 178 -54.24 -54.52 37.63
N PHE A 179 -53.22 -55.14 37.02
CA PHE A 179 -53.02 -55.18 35.58
C PHE A 179 -54.25 -55.75 34.85
N MET A 180 -54.79 -56.89 35.29
CA MET A 180 -55.93 -57.50 34.59
C MET A 180 -57.21 -56.66 34.63
N ASN A 181 -57.47 -56.01 35.77
CA ASN A 181 -58.59 -55.07 35.86
C ASN A 181 -58.42 -53.91 34.88
N ARG A 182 -57.18 -53.43 34.73
CA ARG A 182 -56.83 -52.33 33.82
C ARG A 182 -56.96 -52.72 32.34
N ILE A 183 -56.48 -53.90 31.94
CA ILE A 183 -56.62 -54.40 30.57
C ILE A 183 -58.11 -54.54 30.21
N ASN A 184 -58.92 -55.13 31.10
CA ASN A 184 -60.36 -55.26 30.87
C ASN A 184 -61.05 -53.90 30.74
N GLN A 185 -60.65 -52.91 31.55
CA GLN A 185 -61.13 -51.55 31.43
C GLN A 185 -60.78 -50.95 30.05
N TYR A 186 -59.54 -51.10 29.58
CA TYR A 186 -59.14 -50.60 28.26
C TYR A 186 -59.91 -51.27 27.11
N ILE A 187 -60.13 -52.58 27.17
CA ILE A 187 -60.95 -53.29 26.18
C ILE A 187 -62.38 -52.72 26.15
N ASN A 188 -62.99 -52.47 27.31
CA ASN A 188 -64.33 -51.90 27.40
C ASN A 188 -64.39 -50.48 26.84
N GLU A 189 -63.45 -49.61 27.21
CA GLU A 189 -63.38 -48.23 26.72
C GLU A 189 -63.21 -48.17 25.20
N VAL A 190 -62.36 -49.04 24.63
CA VAL A 190 -62.16 -49.12 23.18
C VAL A 190 -63.39 -49.71 22.48
N ASN A 191 -64.06 -50.71 23.06
CA ASN A 191 -65.32 -51.24 22.52
C ASN A 191 -66.40 -50.15 22.44
N GLU A 192 -66.54 -49.33 23.48
CA GLU A 192 -67.45 -48.19 23.46
C GLU A 192 -67.07 -47.16 22.39
N ALA A 193 -65.78 -46.88 22.21
CA ALA A 193 -65.30 -45.97 21.18
C ALA A 193 -65.58 -46.50 19.76
N VAL A 194 -65.33 -47.79 19.51
CA VAL A 194 -65.66 -48.45 18.23
C VAL A 194 -67.16 -48.40 17.97
N ASN A 195 -68.00 -48.70 18.98
CA ASN A 195 -69.45 -48.66 18.84
C ASN A 195 -69.97 -47.23 18.56
N ARG A 196 -69.43 -46.21 19.24
CA ARG A 196 -69.73 -44.80 18.95
C ARG A 196 -69.36 -44.42 17.51
N SER A 197 -68.17 -44.82 17.06
CA SER A 197 -67.69 -44.57 15.68
C SER A 197 -68.49 -45.30 14.59
N LEU A 198 -69.23 -46.36 14.94
CA LEU A 198 -70.15 -47.05 14.03
C LEU A 198 -71.51 -46.34 13.92
N GLN A 199 -71.91 -45.59 14.94
CA GLN A 199 -73.17 -44.84 14.97
C GLN A 199 -73.04 -43.45 14.32
N GLU A 200 -71.86 -42.82 14.38
CA GLU A 200 -71.57 -41.54 13.74
C GLU A 200 -71.23 -41.74 12.26
N ASN A 201 -72.17 -41.40 11.36
CA ASN A 201 -71.99 -41.57 9.91
C ASN A 201 -70.88 -40.66 9.34
N GLN A 202 -69.79 -41.31 8.92
CA GLN A 202 -68.91 -40.99 7.76
C GLN A 202 -67.74 -40.00 7.84
N GLU A 203 -67.55 -39.10 8.81
CA GLU A 203 -66.44 -38.10 8.67
C GLU A 203 -65.09 -38.44 9.31
N LYS A 204 -64.97 -39.53 10.10
CA LYS A 204 -63.71 -39.84 10.81
C LYS A 204 -63.21 -41.27 10.58
N PHE A 205 -63.03 -41.62 9.31
CA PHE A 205 -62.48 -42.92 8.88
C PHE A 205 -61.20 -43.31 9.67
N TYR A 206 -60.27 -42.36 9.84
CA TYR A 206 -59.02 -42.58 10.59
C TYR A 206 -59.22 -42.98 12.06
N GLN A 207 -60.21 -42.40 12.77
CA GLN A 207 -60.42 -42.70 14.19
C GLN A 207 -61.00 -44.11 14.39
N LYS A 208 -61.79 -44.58 13.42
CA LYS A 208 -62.38 -45.92 13.44
C LYS A 208 -61.32 -47.01 13.27
N ASP A 209 -60.36 -46.80 12.37
CA ASP A 209 -59.27 -47.75 12.14
C ASP A 209 -58.28 -47.79 13.31
N GLU A 210 -57.95 -46.63 13.89
CA GLU A 210 -57.12 -46.57 15.10
C GLU A 210 -57.78 -47.31 16.27
N ALA A 211 -59.07 -47.08 16.52
CA ALA A 211 -59.79 -47.74 17.61
C ALA A 211 -59.87 -49.26 17.41
N LYS A 212 -60.14 -49.72 16.18
CA LYS A 212 -60.11 -51.15 15.84
C LYS A 212 -58.73 -51.77 16.03
N ARG A 213 -57.67 -51.07 15.63
CA ARG A 213 -56.28 -51.53 15.82
C ARG A 213 -55.95 -51.68 17.30
N LYS A 214 -56.24 -50.65 18.12
CA LYS A 214 -56.04 -50.71 19.58
C LYS A 214 -56.83 -51.85 20.23
N LYS A 215 -58.08 -52.07 19.78
CA LYS A 215 -58.90 -53.19 20.24
C LYS A 215 -58.20 -54.53 19.98
N GLY A 216 -57.73 -54.74 18.75
CA GLY A 216 -57.03 -55.96 18.36
C GLY A 216 -55.80 -56.22 19.23
N ILE A 217 -54.99 -55.20 19.50
CA ILE A 217 -53.81 -55.33 20.38
C ILE A 217 -54.21 -55.74 21.80
N TRP A 218 -55.20 -55.08 22.40
CA TRP A 218 -55.65 -55.42 23.76
C TRP A 218 -56.25 -56.82 23.86
N GLU A 219 -56.97 -57.28 22.83
CA GLU A 219 -57.49 -58.65 22.75
C GLU A 219 -56.35 -59.68 22.71
N GLN A 220 -55.28 -59.42 21.94
CA GLN A 220 -54.10 -60.29 21.92
C GLN A 220 -53.39 -60.32 23.28
N ILE A 221 -53.27 -59.18 23.97
CA ILE A 221 -52.72 -59.13 25.33
C ILE A 221 -53.55 -59.99 26.30
N SER A 222 -54.88 -59.94 26.20
CA SER A 222 -55.77 -60.76 27.00
C SER A 222 -55.58 -62.27 26.73
N LYS A 223 -55.42 -62.66 25.45
CA LYS A 223 -55.11 -64.05 25.05
C LYS A 223 -53.77 -64.53 25.60
N LEU A 224 -52.71 -63.71 25.46
CA LEU A 224 -51.40 -64.01 26.03
C LEU A 224 -51.47 -64.21 27.55
N ASN A 225 -52.27 -63.41 28.25
CA ASN A 225 -52.49 -63.63 29.69
C ASN A 225 -53.20 -64.97 29.97
N ALA A 226 -54.21 -65.34 29.18
CA ALA A 226 -54.92 -66.61 29.33
C ALA A 226 -54.02 -67.84 29.08
N MET A 227 -53.01 -67.69 28.22
CA MET A 227 -51.95 -68.68 27.97
C MET A 227 -50.85 -68.67 29.06
N ASP A 228 -50.95 -67.77 30.04
CA ASP A 228 -49.94 -67.54 31.08
C ASP A 228 -48.57 -67.15 30.47
N HIS A 229 -48.59 -66.35 29.40
CA HIS A 229 -47.41 -65.82 28.70
C HIS A 229 -46.98 -64.43 29.18
N ILE A 230 -47.63 -63.89 30.21
CA ILE A 230 -47.29 -62.60 30.82
C ILE A 230 -46.66 -62.83 32.20
N PHE A 231 -45.42 -62.39 32.36
CA PHE A 231 -44.62 -62.53 33.58
C PHE A 231 -44.37 -61.17 34.22
N PHE A 232 -44.40 -61.09 35.54
CA PHE A 232 -44.20 -59.86 36.32
C PHE A 232 -42.83 -59.94 36.97
N VAL A 233 -41.80 -59.60 36.19
CA VAL A 233 -40.41 -59.92 36.50
C VAL A 233 -39.91 -59.09 37.67
N ASN A 234 -39.74 -59.74 38.81
CA ASN A 234 -38.87 -59.28 39.88
C ASN A 234 -37.54 -60.03 39.78
N VAL A 235 -36.48 -59.34 39.36
CA VAL A 235 -35.16 -59.93 39.07
C VAL A 235 -34.49 -60.61 40.28
N MET A 236 -35.03 -60.41 41.48
CA MET A 236 -34.56 -61.09 42.70
C MET A 236 -35.20 -62.48 42.92
N GLU A 237 -36.32 -62.78 42.24
CA GLU A 237 -37.08 -64.02 42.43
C GLU A 237 -36.58 -65.11 41.48
N ILE A 238 -36.06 -66.23 41.99
CA ILE A 238 -35.47 -67.29 41.15
C ILE A 238 -36.53 -68.23 40.53
N SER A 239 -37.67 -68.39 41.20
CA SER A 239 -38.75 -69.30 40.77
C SER A 239 -39.33 -68.88 39.42
N GLU A 240 -39.62 -67.59 39.26
CA GLU A 240 -40.17 -67.00 38.04
C GLU A 240 -39.22 -67.18 36.85
N ARG A 241 -37.92 -66.96 37.05
CA ARG A 241 -36.88 -67.20 36.04
C ARG A 241 -36.99 -68.59 35.43
N ASN A 242 -37.08 -69.60 36.27
CA ASN A 242 -37.12 -70.99 35.81
C ASN A 242 -38.42 -71.31 35.08
N ALA A 243 -39.54 -70.68 35.47
CA ALA A 243 -40.81 -70.80 34.77
C ALA A 243 -40.73 -70.19 33.36
N ILE A 244 -40.15 -68.98 33.23
CA ILE A 244 -39.93 -68.33 31.94
C ILE A 244 -39.05 -69.22 31.04
N LEU A 245 -37.89 -69.65 31.54
CA LEU A 245 -36.95 -70.48 30.76
C LEU A 245 -37.57 -71.80 30.32
N LYS A 246 -38.42 -72.42 31.15
CA LYS A 246 -39.11 -73.65 30.77
C LYS A 246 -40.05 -73.39 29.58
N LYS A 247 -40.93 -72.39 29.68
CA LYS A 247 -41.88 -72.10 28.60
C LYS A 247 -41.18 -71.72 27.30
N VAL A 248 -40.13 -70.91 27.38
CA VAL A 248 -39.36 -70.47 26.21
C VAL A 248 -38.62 -71.63 25.55
N GLY A 249 -38.10 -72.59 26.34
CA GLY A 249 -37.45 -73.80 25.81
C GLY A 249 -38.43 -74.71 25.07
N ASP A 250 -39.66 -74.81 25.56
CA ASP A 250 -40.70 -75.68 24.99
C ASP A 250 -41.35 -75.13 23.69
N CYS A 251 -40.96 -73.94 23.21
CA CYS A 251 -41.56 -73.30 22.04
C CYS A 251 -41.13 -73.92 20.71
N SER A 252 -42.09 -74.06 19.79
CA SER A 252 -41.81 -74.36 18.37
C SER A 252 -41.20 -73.15 17.65
N PRO A 253 -40.31 -73.38 16.66
CA PRO A 253 -39.81 -72.33 15.77
C PRO A 253 -40.93 -71.51 15.12
N ILE A 254 -40.79 -70.19 15.15
CA ILE A 254 -41.58 -69.27 14.34
C ILE A 254 -41.06 -69.34 12.90
N ASP A 255 -41.96 -69.50 11.92
CA ASP A 255 -41.57 -69.46 10.50
C ASP A 255 -40.99 -68.07 10.19
N LYS A 256 -39.76 -68.04 9.67
CA LYS A 256 -39.06 -66.81 9.30
C LYS A 256 -39.83 -65.95 8.30
N LYS A 257 -40.72 -66.53 7.48
CA LYS A 257 -41.57 -65.81 6.54
C LYS A 257 -42.61 -64.92 7.22
N LEU A 258 -42.91 -65.17 8.49
CA LEU A 258 -43.83 -64.36 9.30
C LEU A 258 -43.18 -63.10 9.86
N PHE A 259 -41.83 -63.02 9.81
CA PHE A 259 -41.11 -61.81 10.16
C PHE A 259 -41.06 -60.87 8.96
N ASN A 260 -41.35 -59.60 9.22
CA ASN A 260 -41.08 -58.56 8.26
C ASN A 260 -39.57 -58.35 8.15
N SER A 261 -39.06 -58.08 6.94
CA SER A 261 -37.71 -57.56 6.80
C SER A 261 -37.74 -56.09 7.25
N ASN A 262 -37.43 -55.79 8.52
CA ASN A 262 -37.63 -54.46 9.14
C ASN A 262 -36.90 -53.29 8.46
N LEU A 263 -36.10 -53.54 7.44
CA LEU A 263 -35.54 -52.49 6.59
C LEU A 263 -36.57 -51.85 5.66
N LEU A 264 -37.72 -52.47 5.44
CA LEU A 264 -38.58 -52.15 4.30
C LEU A 264 -39.90 -51.46 4.63
N THR A 265 -40.14 -51.03 5.87
CA THR A 265 -41.32 -50.20 6.14
C THR A 265 -41.21 -48.88 5.39
N SER A 266 -42.35 -48.37 4.91
CA SER A 266 -42.40 -47.17 4.07
C SER A 266 -41.75 -45.97 4.76
N ASP A 267 -41.90 -45.85 6.07
CA ASP A 267 -41.27 -44.83 6.89
C ASP A 267 -39.74 -45.02 6.97
N MET A 268 -39.24 -46.22 7.30
CA MET A 268 -37.80 -46.48 7.37
C MET A 268 -37.11 -46.31 6.01
N LYS A 269 -37.77 -46.70 4.91
CA LYS A 269 -37.31 -46.41 3.54
C LYS A 269 -37.17 -44.92 3.30
N THR A 270 -38.20 -44.14 3.64
CA THR A 270 -38.20 -42.68 3.45
C THR A 270 -37.10 -42.03 4.28
N LYS A 271 -36.92 -42.48 5.52
CA LYS A 271 -35.87 -42.05 6.43
C LYS A 271 -34.47 -42.36 5.91
N PHE A 272 -34.26 -43.56 5.38
CA PHE A 272 -33.00 -43.97 4.76
C PHE A 272 -32.69 -43.15 3.51
N ILE A 273 -33.67 -42.99 2.60
CA ILE A 273 -33.52 -42.21 1.37
C ILE A 273 -33.16 -40.76 1.71
N LYS A 274 -33.89 -40.14 2.64
CA LYS A 274 -33.61 -38.77 3.07
C LYS A 274 -32.18 -38.61 3.60
N ASN A 275 -31.70 -39.57 4.37
CA ASN A 275 -30.33 -39.53 4.88
C ASN A 275 -29.29 -39.69 3.77
N LEU A 276 -29.53 -40.57 2.81
CA LEU A 276 -28.69 -40.68 1.60
C LEU A 276 -28.69 -39.38 0.79
N GLU A 277 -29.84 -38.75 0.59
CA GLU A 277 -29.98 -37.47 -0.10
C GLU A 277 -29.19 -36.35 0.62
N GLU A 278 -29.36 -36.23 1.94
CA GLU A 278 -28.64 -35.24 2.77
C GLU A 278 -27.13 -35.46 2.74
N SER A 279 -26.69 -36.72 2.83
CA SER A 279 -25.28 -37.10 2.71
C SER A 279 -24.73 -36.79 1.32
N ALA A 280 -25.40 -37.24 0.26
CA ALA A 280 -25.00 -36.98 -1.12
C ALA A 280 -24.95 -35.48 -1.45
N HIS A 281 -25.92 -34.71 -0.97
CA HIS A 281 -25.92 -33.25 -1.10
C HIS A 281 -24.72 -32.62 -0.41
N THR A 282 -24.45 -33.01 0.83
CA THR A 282 -23.30 -32.50 1.61
C THR A 282 -21.99 -32.74 0.85
N TRP A 283 -21.78 -33.95 0.34
CA TRP A 283 -20.60 -34.26 -0.47
C TRP A 283 -20.53 -33.46 -1.77
N ALA A 284 -21.59 -33.51 -2.57
CA ALA A 284 -21.58 -32.95 -3.93
C ALA A 284 -21.63 -31.42 -3.95
N LYS A 285 -22.28 -30.78 -2.98
CA LYS A 285 -22.52 -29.32 -2.98
C LYS A 285 -21.67 -28.55 -1.99
N ILE A 286 -21.20 -29.19 -0.93
CA ILE A 286 -20.46 -28.50 0.14
C ILE A 286 -19.00 -28.95 0.17
N ILE A 287 -18.75 -30.26 0.33
CA ILE A 287 -17.40 -30.79 0.55
C ILE A 287 -16.55 -30.66 -0.73
N ILE A 288 -16.99 -31.23 -1.85
CA ILE A 288 -16.21 -31.24 -3.10
C ILE A 288 -15.94 -29.80 -3.60
N PRO A 289 -16.94 -28.93 -3.78
CA PRO A 289 -16.69 -27.63 -4.39
C PRO A 289 -15.83 -26.70 -3.53
N ASN A 290 -16.02 -26.71 -2.20
CA ASN A 290 -15.33 -25.76 -1.35
C ASN A 290 -13.93 -26.23 -0.95
N PHE A 291 -13.76 -27.52 -0.67
CA PHE A 291 -12.51 -27.99 -0.06
C PHE A 291 -11.58 -28.63 -1.08
N LEU A 292 -12.11 -29.37 -2.05
CA LEU A 292 -11.29 -30.10 -3.01
C LEU A 292 -11.03 -29.32 -4.31
N ILE A 293 -11.71 -28.17 -4.47
CA ILE A 293 -11.58 -27.30 -5.64
C ILE A 293 -11.15 -25.90 -5.18
N LYS A 294 -12.02 -25.15 -4.48
CA LYS A 294 -11.76 -23.73 -4.17
C LYS A 294 -10.52 -23.49 -3.30
N ILE A 295 -10.29 -24.30 -2.26
CA ILE A 295 -9.12 -24.11 -1.38
C ILE A 295 -7.80 -24.37 -2.14
N PRO A 296 -7.62 -25.51 -2.85
CA PRO A 296 -6.44 -25.73 -3.68
C PRO A 296 -6.23 -24.66 -4.75
N GLU A 297 -7.30 -24.20 -5.41
CA GLU A 297 -7.23 -23.10 -6.39
C GLU A 297 -6.76 -21.79 -5.74
N ALA A 298 -7.28 -21.44 -4.56
CA ALA A 298 -6.86 -20.26 -3.81
C ALA A 298 -5.39 -20.35 -3.36
N ILE A 299 -4.93 -21.53 -2.91
CA ILE A 299 -3.52 -21.77 -2.57
C ILE A 299 -2.65 -21.54 -3.81
N LYS A 300 -3.01 -22.14 -4.95
CA LYS A 300 -2.26 -22.00 -6.21
C LYS A 300 -2.21 -20.56 -6.71
N GLU A 301 -3.31 -19.80 -6.55
CA GLU A 301 -3.36 -18.38 -6.90
C GLU A 301 -2.38 -17.57 -6.02
N LEU A 302 -2.39 -17.79 -4.71
CA LEU A 302 -1.48 -17.11 -3.79
C LEU A 302 -0.01 -17.48 -4.03
N GLU A 303 0.30 -18.75 -4.29
CA GLU A 303 1.65 -19.19 -4.67
C GLU A 303 2.12 -18.54 -5.98
N SER A 304 1.20 -18.36 -6.94
CA SER A 304 1.49 -17.62 -8.19
C SER A 304 1.79 -16.15 -7.93
N GLN A 305 1.09 -15.51 -6.98
CA GLN A 305 1.38 -14.13 -6.55
C GLN A 305 2.75 -14.01 -5.87
N ILE A 306 3.13 -14.97 -5.01
CA ILE A 306 4.48 -15.04 -4.42
C ILE A 306 5.54 -15.13 -5.53
N SER A 307 5.36 -16.05 -6.47
CA SER A 307 6.30 -16.24 -7.59
C SER A 307 6.48 -14.95 -8.40
N TYR A 308 5.40 -14.25 -8.72
CA TYR A 308 5.44 -12.98 -9.43
C TYR A 308 6.21 -11.89 -8.66
N LYS A 309 5.98 -11.77 -7.35
CA LYS A 309 6.69 -10.79 -6.50
C LYS A 309 8.18 -11.10 -6.39
N ARG A 310 8.56 -12.38 -6.29
CA ARG A 310 9.97 -12.81 -6.30
C ARG A 310 10.67 -12.41 -7.60
N GLU A 311 10.00 -12.60 -8.75
CA GLU A 311 10.53 -12.14 -10.03
C GLU A 311 10.74 -10.61 -10.08
N GLN A 312 9.86 -9.82 -9.45
CA GLN A 312 10.07 -8.36 -9.33
C GLN A 312 11.24 -8.00 -8.42
N ILE A 313 11.49 -8.78 -7.36
CA ILE A 313 12.67 -8.61 -6.49
C ILE A 313 13.94 -8.88 -7.30
N ASP A 314 13.99 -9.97 -8.06
CA ASP A 314 15.15 -10.33 -8.88
C ASP A 314 15.47 -9.24 -9.91
N ARG A 315 14.47 -8.71 -10.61
CA ARG A 315 14.65 -7.58 -11.54
C ARG A 315 15.18 -6.31 -10.85
N ASN A 316 14.68 -5.99 -9.64
CA ASN A 316 15.20 -4.84 -8.89
C ASN A 316 16.65 -5.06 -8.43
N ASN A 317 17.03 -6.29 -8.08
CA ASN A 317 18.42 -6.63 -7.76
C ASN A 317 19.33 -6.49 -8.99
N GLU A 318 18.89 -6.94 -10.17
CA GLU A 318 19.62 -6.74 -11.43
C GLU A 318 19.86 -5.25 -11.70
N TYR A 319 18.84 -4.39 -11.54
CA TYR A 319 19.01 -2.94 -11.68
C TYR A 319 19.98 -2.34 -10.65
N ILE A 320 19.94 -2.80 -9.39
CA ILE A 320 20.91 -2.34 -8.37
C ILE A 320 22.34 -2.70 -8.77
N ILE A 321 22.57 -3.90 -9.31
CA ILE A 321 23.88 -4.33 -9.81
C ILE A 321 24.33 -3.44 -10.97
N GLU A 322 23.44 -3.17 -11.94
CA GLU A 322 23.70 -2.29 -13.09
C GLU A 322 24.06 -0.87 -12.65
N TYR A 323 23.24 -0.24 -11.81
CA TYR A 323 23.49 1.11 -11.30
C TYR A 323 24.76 1.20 -10.45
N THR A 324 25.07 0.17 -9.66
CA THR A 324 26.30 0.13 -8.87
C THR A 324 27.53 0.06 -9.77
N LYS A 325 27.44 -0.70 -10.87
CA LYS A 325 28.50 -0.74 -11.88
C LYS A 325 28.69 0.63 -12.55
N GLU A 326 27.61 1.31 -12.92
CA GLU A 326 27.67 2.67 -13.48
C GLU A 326 28.30 3.67 -12.50
N ILE A 327 27.96 3.62 -11.21
CA ILE A 327 28.59 4.47 -10.17
C ILE A 327 30.10 4.22 -10.11
N ASN A 328 30.52 2.96 -10.15
CA ASN A 328 31.95 2.61 -10.14
C ASN A 328 32.67 3.10 -11.41
N GLU A 329 31.99 3.11 -12.57
CA GLU A 329 32.48 3.68 -13.83
C GLU A 329 32.47 5.21 -13.87
N LEU A 330 31.73 5.89 -12.98
CA LEU A 330 31.81 7.34 -12.75
C LEU A 330 32.95 7.74 -11.78
N ALA A 331 33.50 6.78 -11.03
CA ALA A 331 34.63 6.96 -10.13
C ALA A 331 36.06 6.76 -10.71
N PRO A 332 36.34 6.65 -12.03
CA PRO A 332 37.65 6.26 -12.53
C PRO A 332 38.58 7.47 -12.45
N ASN A 333 39.23 7.63 -11.30
CA ASN A 333 40.52 8.30 -11.06
C ASN A 333 40.79 8.57 -9.57
N LYS A 334 40.13 7.90 -8.61
CA LYS A 334 40.47 8.07 -7.18
C LYS A 334 41.87 7.54 -6.83
N GLU A 335 42.44 6.60 -7.58
CA GLU A 335 43.78 6.06 -7.27
C GLU A 335 44.96 6.97 -7.69
N ASN A 336 44.74 8.00 -8.53
CA ASN A 336 45.80 8.94 -8.95
C ASN A 336 45.60 10.39 -8.47
N HIS A 337 44.52 10.65 -7.74
CA HIS A 337 44.40 11.86 -6.94
C HIS A 337 44.72 11.49 -5.50
N GLN A 338 46.02 11.51 -5.15
CA GLN A 338 46.45 11.83 -3.79
C GLN A 338 45.51 12.91 -3.28
N GLU A 339 44.88 12.70 -2.12
CA GLU A 339 44.01 13.64 -1.43
C GLU A 339 44.52 15.07 -1.65
N ILE A 340 44.01 15.74 -2.68
CA ILE A 340 44.09 17.19 -2.74
C ILE A 340 42.98 17.54 -1.79
N ASP A 341 43.40 17.67 -0.54
CA ASP A 341 42.60 18.00 0.61
C ASP A 341 41.55 19.03 0.16
N CYS A 342 40.28 18.64 0.23
CA CYS A 342 39.20 19.58 -0.07
C CYS A 342 39.28 20.79 0.87
N GLU A 343 39.93 20.66 2.04
CA GLU A 343 40.29 21.79 2.88
C GLU A 343 41.32 22.73 2.22
N ASP A 344 42.30 22.24 1.46
CA ASP A 344 43.27 23.08 0.75
C ASP A 344 42.67 23.79 -0.46
N LYS A 345 41.71 23.17 -1.17
CA LYS A 345 40.94 23.87 -2.23
C LYS A 345 39.95 24.86 -1.66
N ASN A 346 39.24 24.52 -0.58
CA ASN A 346 38.35 25.44 0.11
C ASN A 346 39.13 26.60 0.73
N ARG A 347 40.29 26.35 1.36
CA ARG A 347 41.24 27.40 1.77
C ARG A 347 41.74 28.20 0.60
N SER A 348 42.05 27.58 -0.55
CA SER A 348 42.48 28.34 -1.73
C SER A 348 41.35 29.22 -2.28
N ILE A 349 40.09 28.80 -2.19
CA ILE A 349 38.92 29.59 -2.59
C ILE A 349 38.64 30.68 -1.56
N GLU A 350 38.71 30.39 -0.25
CA GLU A 350 38.62 31.37 0.83
C GLU A 350 39.76 32.39 0.75
N ASP A 351 40.99 31.97 0.49
CA ASP A 351 42.15 32.85 0.30
C ASP A 351 42.01 33.69 -0.96
N LEU A 352 41.48 33.14 -2.06
CA LEU A 352 41.16 33.93 -3.25
C LEU A 352 40.04 34.94 -2.96
N THR A 353 39.00 34.52 -2.26
CA THR A 353 37.86 35.37 -1.86
C THR A 353 38.33 36.48 -0.93
N ASN A 354 39.13 36.16 0.08
CA ASN A 354 39.72 37.08 1.05
C ASN A 354 40.76 38.02 0.41
N ASN A 355 41.53 37.56 -0.58
CA ASN A 355 42.44 38.41 -1.33
C ASN A 355 41.70 39.37 -2.27
N ILE A 356 40.58 38.93 -2.86
CA ILE A 356 39.73 39.78 -3.70
C ILE A 356 38.99 40.82 -2.84
N ILE A 357 38.42 40.41 -1.70
CA ILE A 357 37.81 41.31 -0.71
C ILE A 357 38.85 42.32 -0.22
N LYS A 358 40.06 41.89 0.16
CA LYS A 358 41.17 42.80 0.50
C LYS A 358 41.55 43.73 -0.65
N CYS A 359 41.48 43.30 -1.91
CA CYS A 359 41.74 44.17 -3.06
C CYS A 359 40.63 45.21 -3.30
N GLU A 360 39.37 44.85 -3.06
CA GLU A 360 38.22 45.78 -3.09
C GLU A 360 38.26 46.75 -1.89
N GLU A 361 38.58 46.28 -0.70
CA GLU A 361 38.78 47.10 0.51
C GLU A 361 39.97 48.06 0.38
N ASN A 362 41.08 47.64 -0.24
CA ASN A 362 42.23 48.51 -0.50
C ASN A 362 41.95 49.55 -1.60
N LYS A 363 41.04 49.27 -2.55
CA LYS A 363 40.54 50.29 -3.51
C LYS A 363 39.73 51.35 -2.77
N ASN A 364 38.85 50.93 -1.87
CA ASN A 364 37.98 51.83 -1.10
C ASN A 364 38.78 52.64 -0.04
N GLN A 365 39.81 52.06 0.59
CA GLN A 365 40.70 52.78 1.51
C GLN A 365 41.60 53.82 0.84
N SER A 366 41.75 53.81 -0.50
CA SER A 366 42.48 54.86 -1.23
C SER A 366 41.62 56.07 -1.61
N GLU A 367 40.28 55.96 -1.49
CA GLU A 367 39.33 57.06 -1.71
C GLU A 367 38.86 57.71 -0.40
N GLU A 368 39.04 57.05 0.76
CA GLU A 368 38.72 57.58 2.08
C GLU A 368 39.96 57.75 2.98
N SER A 369 40.81 58.73 2.66
CA SER A 369 41.72 59.32 3.65
C SER A 369 41.22 60.72 4.03
N GLY A 370 40.29 60.75 4.99
CA GLY A 370 39.77 61.95 5.64
C GLY A 370 38.86 61.63 6.84
N GLU A 371 39.48 61.50 8.02
CA GLU A 371 38.90 61.45 9.39
C GLU A 371 38.53 60.10 10.07
N LYS A 372 39.33 59.82 11.12
CA LYS A 372 39.02 59.34 12.49
C LYS A 372 38.68 57.86 12.78
N ILE A 373 39.68 57.26 13.44
CA ILE A 373 39.73 56.33 14.59
C ILE A 373 38.40 56.12 15.37
N GLY A 374 38.07 54.83 15.65
CA GLY A 374 37.14 54.43 16.70
C GLY A 374 36.91 52.91 16.88
N ASN A 375 37.84 52.24 17.60
CA ASN A 375 37.68 51.25 18.69
C ASN A 375 36.61 50.10 18.77
N LEU A 376 37.09 48.99 19.39
CA LEU A 376 36.47 47.91 20.23
C LEU A 376 36.14 46.57 19.53
N GLU A 377 36.85 45.45 19.82
CA GLU A 377 36.71 44.46 20.95
C GLU A 377 35.50 43.50 20.76
N ILE A 378 35.45 42.17 21.00
CA ILE A 378 36.19 41.18 21.83
C ILE A 378 35.64 39.75 21.49
N LYS A 379 36.52 38.70 21.57
CA LYS A 379 36.38 37.26 21.98
C LYS A 379 35.17 36.38 21.50
N SER A 380 35.21 35.04 21.42
CA SER A 380 35.97 33.98 22.13
C SER A 380 36.01 32.66 21.35
N GLU A 381 37.03 31.84 21.65
CA GLU A 381 37.14 30.40 21.43
C GLU A 381 36.05 29.60 22.18
N GLU A 382 35.76 28.37 21.75
CA GLU A 382 35.71 27.20 22.65
C GLU A 382 35.82 25.86 21.86
N GLU A 383 36.78 25.04 22.28
CA GLU A 383 36.98 23.64 21.92
C GLU A 383 35.96 22.73 22.64
N ILE A 384 35.57 21.61 22.02
CA ILE A 384 35.23 20.37 22.76
C ILE A 384 35.83 19.16 22.02
N LYS A 385 36.67 18.41 22.74
CA LYS A 385 37.17 17.05 22.44
C LYS A 385 36.38 16.02 23.27
N SER A 386 36.15 14.83 22.69
CA SER A 386 36.18 13.47 23.29
C SER A 386 35.31 12.54 22.41
N GLU A 387 35.52 11.24 22.22
CA GLU A 387 36.42 10.22 22.78
C GLU A 387 36.34 9.01 21.81
N GLU A 388 37.48 8.49 21.35
CA GLU A 388 37.54 7.21 20.63
C GLU A 388 37.76 6.06 21.62
N LYS A 389 36.95 5.00 21.51
CA LYS A 389 37.23 3.69 22.12
C LYS A 389 37.47 2.66 21.02
N ILE A 390 38.66 2.05 21.10
CA ILE A 390 39.13 0.90 20.34
C ILE A 390 38.57 -0.37 20.99
N GLU A 391 38.00 -1.29 20.22
CA GLU A 391 37.92 -2.72 20.56
C GLU A 391 38.17 -3.60 19.33
N ASN A 392 38.87 -4.71 19.57
CA ASN A 392 39.60 -5.55 18.63
C ASN A 392 38.73 -6.37 17.64
N PRO A 393 39.31 -6.80 16.50
CA PRO A 393 38.63 -7.61 15.51
C PRO A 393 38.94 -9.10 15.68
N GLU A 394 37.92 -9.96 15.76
CA GLU A 394 38.06 -11.37 15.36
C GLU A 394 36.82 -11.89 14.60
N THR A 395 37.07 -12.25 13.35
CA THR A 395 36.50 -13.38 12.58
C THR A 395 34.99 -13.45 12.29
N LYS A 396 34.62 -13.11 11.04
CA LYS A 396 34.23 -14.05 9.95
C LYS A 396 33.56 -13.26 8.82
N SER A 397 33.93 -13.59 7.60
CA SER A 397 33.48 -12.95 6.36
C SER A 397 32.02 -13.30 6.04
N GLU A 398 31.10 -12.45 6.49
CA GLU A 398 29.80 -12.26 5.87
C GLU A 398 29.85 -10.89 5.19
N GLU A 399 29.43 -10.81 3.93
CA GLU A 399 29.23 -9.53 3.24
C GLU A 399 28.30 -8.67 4.09
N LYS A 400 28.87 -7.70 4.80
CA LYS A 400 28.12 -6.74 5.61
C LYS A 400 27.21 -5.96 4.67
N ILE A 401 25.93 -6.32 4.66
CA ILE A 401 24.87 -5.49 4.11
C ILE A 401 24.97 -4.13 4.81
N GLU A 402 25.42 -3.10 4.09
CA GLU A 402 25.51 -1.74 4.60
C GLU A 402 24.13 -1.31 5.14
N ASN A 403 24.09 -0.95 6.43
CA ASN A 403 22.87 -0.54 7.12
C ASN A 403 22.19 0.61 6.35
N PRO A 404 20.87 0.59 6.07
CA PRO A 404 20.15 1.67 5.37
C PRO A 404 20.44 3.09 5.89
N GLU A 405 20.75 3.26 7.18
CA GLU A 405 21.17 4.56 7.73
C GLU A 405 22.47 5.12 7.11
N THR A 406 23.39 4.25 6.71
CA THR A 406 24.65 4.66 6.06
C THR A 406 24.43 5.12 4.61
N LYS A 407 23.44 4.56 3.90
CA LYS A 407 23.11 4.97 2.53
C LYS A 407 22.43 6.33 2.48
N SER A 408 21.50 6.60 3.40
CA SER A 408 20.85 7.91 3.52
C SER A 408 21.86 9.04 3.75
N LYS A 409 22.84 8.82 4.64
CA LYS A 409 23.94 9.77 4.88
C LYS A 409 24.80 10.02 3.64
N LYS A 410 24.99 9.00 2.78
CA LYS A 410 25.75 9.15 1.54
C LYS A 410 25.05 10.05 0.52
N ILE A 411 23.74 9.89 0.34
CA ILE A 411 22.90 10.80 -0.50
C ILE A 411 22.98 12.23 0.04
N GLU A 412 22.77 12.41 1.35
CA GLU A 412 22.83 13.73 2.00
C GLU A 412 24.21 14.41 1.82
N ASN A 413 25.30 13.63 1.92
CA ASN A 413 26.65 14.13 1.70
C ASN A 413 26.89 14.54 0.24
N LEU A 414 26.37 13.77 -0.72
CA LEU A 414 26.45 14.11 -2.15
C LEU A 414 25.66 15.38 -2.46
N GLU A 415 24.45 15.54 -1.91
CA GLU A 415 23.66 16.76 -2.05
C GLU A 415 24.37 17.99 -1.48
N LYS A 416 24.98 17.87 -0.29
CA LYS A 416 25.78 18.95 0.32
C LYS A 416 26.99 19.32 -0.55
N LYS A 417 27.70 18.32 -1.08
CA LYS A 417 28.86 18.55 -1.96
C LYS A 417 28.46 19.17 -3.29
N LEU A 418 27.34 18.73 -3.87
CA LEU A 418 26.80 19.31 -5.09
C LEU A 418 26.40 20.77 -4.87
N LYS A 419 25.76 21.06 -3.74
CA LYS A 419 25.38 22.43 -3.37
C LYS A 419 26.60 23.34 -3.27
N SER A 420 27.66 22.92 -2.59
CA SER A 420 28.89 23.72 -2.47
C SER A 420 29.60 23.93 -3.82
N LEU A 421 29.60 22.93 -4.72
CA LEU A 421 30.12 23.08 -6.08
C LEU A 421 29.31 24.08 -6.91
N ASN A 422 27.98 24.06 -6.80
CA ASN A 422 27.11 25.01 -7.50
C ASN A 422 27.30 26.44 -6.99
N GLU A 423 27.45 26.62 -5.67
CA GLU A 423 27.79 27.91 -5.06
C GLU A 423 29.16 28.42 -5.54
N ALA A 424 30.17 27.55 -5.59
CA ALA A 424 31.51 27.88 -6.12
C ALA A 424 31.47 28.26 -7.62
N SER A 425 30.70 27.51 -8.43
CA SER A 425 30.48 27.80 -9.84
C SER A 425 29.82 29.18 -10.04
N TYR A 426 28.79 29.49 -9.24
CA TYR A 426 28.12 30.78 -9.27
C TYR A 426 29.08 31.92 -8.90
N TYR A 427 29.87 31.75 -7.84
CA TYR A 427 30.84 32.74 -7.39
C TYR A 427 31.94 32.99 -8.44
N LEU A 428 32.53 31.94 -9.01
CA LEU A 428 33.52 32.06 -10.09
C LEU A 428 32.96 32.74 -11.33
N THR A 429 31.70 32.45 -11.68
CA THR A 429 31.01 33.11 -12.80
C THR A 429 30.94 34.62 -12.57
N SER A 430 30.52 35.05 -11.37
CA SER A 430 30.47 36.46 -10.99
C SER A 430 31.86 37.13 -11.02
N ILE A 431 32.91 36.44 -10.56
CA ILE A 431 34.29 36.93 -10.66
C ILE A 431 34.68 37.13 -12.12
N ILE A 432 34.45 36.14 -12.99
CA ILE A 432 34.79 36.21 -14.41
C ILE A 432 34.08 37.40 -15.07
N GLU A 433 32.82 37.65 -14.75
CA GLU A 433 32.06 38.82 -15.23
C GLU A 433 32.71 40.15 -14.79
N LYS A 434 33.04 40.30 -13.50
CA LYS A 434 33.77 41.49 -13.01
C LYS A 434 35.10 41.70 -13.72
N PHE A 435 35.86 40.63 -13.97
CA PHE A 435 37.12 40.72 -14.71
C PHE A 435 36.90 41.07 -16.19
N LYS A 436 35.82 40.61 -16.83
CA LYS A 436 35.42 41.00 -18.18
C LYS A 436 35.03 42.47 -18.26
N GLU A 437 34.32 43.00 -17.27
CA GLU A 437 34.02 44.44 -17.17
C GLU A 437 35.31 45.28 -17.02
N ASN A 438 36.20 44.88 -16.10
CA ASN A 438 37.49 45.53 -15.91
C ASN A 438 38.36 45.49 -17.17
N LYS A 439 38.33 44.38 -17.91
CA LYS A 439 38.99 44.24 -19.21
C LYS A 439 38.43 45.27 -20.20
N ASN A 440 37.10 45.37 -20.33
CA ASN A 440 36.44 46.30 -21.25
C ASN A 440 36.76 47.77 -20.90
N GLN A 441 36.73 48.13 -19.62
CA GLN A 441 37.12 49.47 -19.14
C GLN A 441 38.58 49.77 -19.47
N SER A 442 39.49 48.82 -19.23
CA SER A 442 40.91 48.97 -19.54
C SER A 442 41.15 49.12 -21.04
N GLU A 443 40.45 48.35 -21.89
CA GLU A 443 40.52 48.47 -23.35
C GLU A 443 40.00 49.82 -23.86
N SER A 444 38.92 50.35 -23.27
CA SER A 444 38.42 51.71 -23.56
C SER A 444 39.42 52.79 -23.17
N SER A 445 40.01 52.68 -21.97
CA SER A 445 40.97 53.66 -21.44
C SER A 445 42.27 53.68 -22.25
N ILE A 446 42.76 52.50 -22.67
CA ILE A 446 43.90 52.37 -23.59
C ILE A 446 43.61 53.09 -24.91
N LYS A 447 42.43 52.84 -25.51
CA LYS A 447 42.02 53.45 -26.78
C LYS A 447 41.94 54.98 -26.70
N GLU A 448 41.32 55.53 -25.65
CA GLU A 448 41.26 56.99 -25.42
C GLU A 448 42.66 57.63 -25.33
N ARG A 449 43.60 56.96 -24.66
CA ARG A 449 44.99 57.44 -24.57
C ARG A 449 45.74 57.34 -25.90
N GLU A 450 45.51 56.30 -26.69
CA GLU A 450 46.05 56.16 -28.04
C GLU A 450 45.55 57.29 -28.95
N ASP A 451 44.24 57.53 -28.95
CA ASP A 451 43.59 58.62 -29.70
C ASP A 451 44.15 60.00 -29.30
N LYS A 452 44.35 60.23 -28.00
CA LYS A 452 44.91 61.48 -27.46
C LYS A 452 46.40 61.69 -27.78
N ILE A 453 47.19 60.61 -27.81
CA ILE A 453 48.57 60.65 -28.30
C ILE A 453 48.57 61.02 -29.79
N GLU A 454 47.67 60.45 -30.58
CA GLU A 454 47.53 60.75 -32.01
C GLU A 454 47.13 62.21 -32.24
N GLU A 455 46.17 62.73 -31.46
CA GLU A 455 45.74 64.13 -31.49
C GLU A 455 46.89 65.10 -31.15
N LEU A 456 47.65 64.83 -30.08
CA LEU A 456 48.80 65.64 -29.68
C LEU A 456 49.93 65.61 -30.73
N ASN A 457 50.10 64.48 -31.43
CA ASN A 457 51.05 64.36 -32.55
C ASN A 457 50.63 65.21 -33.77
N ARG A 458 49.34 65.52 -33.94
CA ARG A 458 48.81 66.35 -35.04
C ARG A 458 49.01 67.86 -34.81
N GLY A 459 49.44 68.30 -33.62
CA GLY A 459 50.18 69.55 -33.42
C GLY A 459 49.42 70.82 -33.01
N TRP A 460 48.20 70.76 -32.48
CA TRP A 460 47.40 71.93 -32.11
C TRP A 460 46.90 71.86 -30.66
N SER A 461 46.98 72.97 -29.92
CA SER A 461 46.35 73.11 -28.59
C SER A 461 45.49 74.38 -28.52
N LYS A 462 44.30 74.25 -27.91
CA LYS A 462 43.27 75.29 -27.71
C LYS A 462 43.58 76.09 -26.42
N ILE A 463 43.50 77.43 -26.45
CA ILE A 463 43.78 78.36 -25.32
C ILE A 463 42.59 79.35 -25.17
N PRO A 464 42.23 79.87 -23.97
CA PRO A 464 40.83 80.14 -23.61
C PRO A 464 40.16 81.40 -24.20
N GLN A 465 38.83 81.39 -24.10
CA GLN A 465 37.79 82.12 -24.85
C GLN A 465 37.62 83.61 -24.47
N PHE A 466 37.17 84.43 -25.44
CA PHE A 466 36.66 85.79 -25.18
C PHE A 466 35.13 85.80 -25.30
N PHE A 467 34.42 86.34 -24.30
CA PHE A 467 32.95 86.40 -24.25
C PHE A 467 32.45 87.85 -24.38
N PHE A 468 31.34 88.04 -25.11
CA PHE A 468 30.51 89.25 -25.05
C PHE A 468 29.05 88.81 -24.82
N SER A 469 28.38 89.40 -23.82
CA SER A 469 27.05 88.96 -23.37
C SER A 469 25.90 89.48 -24.25
N GLN A 470 24.87 88.65 -24.44
CA GLN A 470 23.62 88.99 -25.11
C GLN A 470 22.80 89.99 -24.29
N LEU A 471 22.35 91.09 -24.90
CA LEU A 471 21.41 92.05 -24.28
C LEU A 471 19.98 91.78 -24.78
N ALA A 472 19.00 91.84 -23.89
CA ALA A 472 17.59 91.57 -24.22
C ALA A 472 16.94 92.75 -24.97
N GLN A 473 15.94 92.46 -25.81
CA GLN A 473 15.35 93.41 -26.79
C GLN A 473 14.85 94.76 -26.21
N ASN A 474 14.50 94.81 -24.92
CA ASN A 474 13.98 96.01 -24.27
C ASN A 474 14.94 96.60 -23.22
N GLU A 475 16.16 96.07 -23.09
CA GLU A 475 17.17 96.67 -22.22
C GLU A 475 17.71 97.96 -22.85
N LYS A 476 17.88 98.99 -22.01
CA LYS A 476 18.37 100.30 -22.43
C LYS A 476 19.85 100.17 -22.80
N LEU A 477 20.19 100.37 -24.08
CA LEU A 477 21.57 100.32 -24.55
C LEU A 477 22.26 101.64 -24.15
N ILE A 478 22.90 101.67 -22.98
CA ILE A 478 23.67 102.84 -22.53
C ILE A 478 25.12 102.65 -22.96
N VAL A 479 25.53 103.33 -24.05
CA VAL A 479 26.94 103.45 -24.43
C VAL A 479 27.36 104.89 -24.22
N ASN A 480 28.22 105.12 -23.22
CA ASN A 480 28.71 106.45 -22.90
C ASN A 480 30.23 106.45 -22.82
N LEU A 481 30.87 107.34 -23.58
CA LEU A 481 32.28 107.67 -23.40
C LEU A 481 32.44 109.18 -23.48
N LYS A 482 32.51 109.82 -22.31
CA LYS A 482 33.30 111.04 -22.11
C LYS A 482 33.80 111.09 -20.67
N ASN A 483 35.14 111.11 -20.57
CA ASN A 483 35.96 111.71 -19.52
C ASN A 483 35.93 111.00 -18.15
N SER A 484 36.96 110.21 -17.83
CA SER A 484 38.00 110.54 -16.83
C SER A 484 37.37 110.77 -15.44
N ASP A 485 37.40 109.84 -14.49
CA ASP A 485 38.58 109.10 -14.04
C ASP A 485 38.34 107.62 -13.78
N ARG A 486 39.28 106.84 -14.32
CA ARG A 486 39.45 105.42 -14.14
C ARG A 486 40.46 105.21 -13.02
N HIS A 487 40.08 104.55 -11.92
CA HIS A 487 41.09 103.82 -11.15
C HIS A 487 40.74 102.48 -10.52
N GLU A 488 39.48 102.02 -10.50
CA GLU A 488 39.21 100.71 -9.87
C GLU A 488 38.63 99.60 -10.75
N ILE A 489 37.89 99.87 -11.82
CA ILE A 489 37.31 98.77 -12.62
C ILE A 489 38.29 98.22 -13.68
N CYS A 490 39.34 98.97 -14.06
CA CYS A 490 40.35 98.49 -15.02
C CYS A 490 41.43 97.56 -14.43
N LYS A 491 41.49 97.36 -13.11
CA LYS A 491 42.53 96.51 -12.49
C LYS A 491 42.22 95.00 -12.55
N ILE A 492 40.97 94.61 -12.74
CA ILE A 492 40.59 93.19 -12.70
C ILE A 492 40.66 92.54 -14.09
N ILE A 493 40.42 93.29 -15.17
CA ILE A 493 40.44 92.74 -16.54
C ILE A 493 41.82 92.88 -17.22
N GLY A 494 42.68 93.80 -16.76
CA GLY A 494 44.01 94.03 -17.35
C GLY A 494 45.11 93.03 -16.97
N LYS A 495 44.86 92.02 -16.13
CA LYS A 495 45.90 91.09 -15.65
C LYS A 495 45.95 89.72 -16.34
N VAL A 496 44.97 89.36 -17.19
CA VAL A 496 44.95 88.02 -17.83
C VAL A 496 44.92 88.10 -19.37
N THR A 497 44.59 89.25 -19.94
CA THR A 497 44.61 89.45 -21.39
C THR A 497 45.11 90.85 -21.69
N ASN A 498 46.16 91.01 -22.49
CA ASN A 498 46.79 92.29 -22.83
C ASN A 498 45.91 93.21 -23.72
N TYR A 499 44.59 93.17 -23.61
CA TYR A 499 43.67 93.78 -24.56
C TYR A 499 42.76 94.81 -23.92
N LYS A 500 42.68 96.01 -24.51
CA LYS A 500 41.74 97.07 -24.13
C LYS A 500 40.72 97.27 -25.25
N ILE A 501 39.45 97.04 -24.95
CA ILE A 501 38.34 97.26 -25.89
C ILE A 501 37.68 98.61 -25.56
N TYR A 502 37.45 99.42 -26.59
CA TYR A 502 36.73 100.68 -26.50
C TYR A 502 35.60 100.67 -27.54
N SER A 503 34.43 101.25 -27.24
CA SER A 503 33.38 101.49 -28.24
C SER A 503 32.95 102.95 -28.16
N LYS A 504 32.77 103.62 -29.31
CA LYS A 504 32.57 105.08 -29.34
C LYS A 504 31.32 105.46 -30.12
N ILE A 505 30.16 105.42 -29.45
CA ILE A 505 28.89 106.05 -29.89
C ILE A 505 28.13 106.49 -28.63
N GLN A 506 27.41 107.61 -28.70
CA GLN A 506 26.47 108.05 -27.66
C GLN A 506 25.05 107.79 -28.17
N TYR A 507 24.42 106.72 -27.69
CA TYR A 507 23.02 106.39 -27.96
C TYR A 507 22.37 106.04 -26.61
N ASP A 508 21.19 106.60 -26.35
CA ASP A 508 20.40 106.32 -25.14
C ASP A 508 18.97 105.96 -25.57
N GLY A 509 18.75 104.67 -25.84
CA GLY A 509 17.48 104.11 -26.31
C GLY A 509 17.46 102.57 -26.19
N PRO A 510 16.30 101.93 -26.41
CA PRO A 510 16.19 100.47 -26.37
C PRO A 510 17.03 99.82 -27.48
N ALA A 511 17.71 98.69 -27.18
CA ALA A 511 18.63 98.05 -28.12
C ALA A 511 18.00 97.67 -29.49
N LYS A 512 16.70 97.37 -29.51
CA LYS A 512 15.95 97.05 -30.74
C LYS A 512 15.81 98.21 -31.74
N ASP A 513 15.94 99.45 -31.26
CA ASP A 513 15.72 100.67 -32.05
C ASP A 513 17.04 101.28 -32.56
N PHE A 514 18.18 100.60 -32.34
CA PHE A 514 19.49 101.08 -32.76
C PHE A 514 19.75 100.79 -34.25
N GLU A 515 19.96 101.86 -35.04
CA GLU A 515 20.47 101.79 -36.41
C GLU A 515 21.76 102.61 -36.51
N GLY A 516 22.87 101.96 -36.87
CA GLY A 516 24.17 102.64 -36.94
C GLY A 516 25.40 101.72 -36.89
N LYS A 517 26.60 102.33 -36.91
CA LYS A 517 27.91 101.65 -36.93
C LYS A 517 28.56 101.57 -35.56
N ILE A 518 28.79 100.37 -35.04
CA ILE A 518 29.59 100.12 -33.82
C ILE A 518 31.02 99.77 -34.20
N TYR A 519 31.98 100.41 -33.53
CA TYR A 519 33.41 100.17 -33.72
C TYR A 519 33.96 99.42 -32.52
N HIS A 520 34.61 98.29 -32.76
CA HIS A 520 35.30 97.48 -31.77
C HIS A 520 36.80 97.51 -32.06
N TYR A 521 37.60 97.79 -31.04
CA TYR A 521 39.06 97.81 -31.15
C TYR A 521 39.64 96.62 -30.36
N CYS A 522 40.43 95.75 -30.99
CA CYS A 522 41.08 94.61 -30.37
C CYS A 522 42.54 94.51 -30.82
N GLU A 523 43.50 94.43 -29.90
CA GLU A 523 44.90 94.20 -30.25
C GLU A 523 45.13 92.73 -30.60
N ILE A 524 45.72 92.42 -31.75
CA ILE A 524 46.01 91.03 -32.13
C ILE A 524 47.43 91.01 -32.70
N GLY A 525 48.30 90.15 -32.15
CA GLY A 525 49.70 90.03 -32.58
C GLY A 525 49.85 89.51 -34.02
N LYS A 526 51.07 89.56 -34.56
CA LYS A 526 51.31 89.40 -36.02
C LYS A 526 51.16 87.98 -36.58
N ASP A 527 51.01 86.94 -35.75
CA ASP A 527 51.10 85.53 -36.17
C ASP A 527 49.80 84.72 -35.96
N TYR A 528 48.64 85.37 -36.04
CA TYR A 528 47.35 84.72 -35.81
C TYR A 528 46.51 84.62 -37.09
N ARG A 529 45.70 83.55 -37.18
CA ARG A 529 44.60 83.44 -38.15
C ARG A 529 43.29 83.51 -37.39
N ILE A 530 42.36 84.33 -37.90
CA ILE A 530 40.98 84.38 -37.42
C ILE A 530 40.21 83.28 -38.15
N LEU A 531 39.59 82.38 -37.39
CA LEU A 531 38.68 81.35 -37.90
C LEU A 531 37.31 81.57 -37.25
N LEU A 532 36.26 81.61 -38.07
CA LEU A 532 34.88 81.57 -37.59
C LEU A 532 34.50 80.11 -37.31
N ASP A 533 34.03 79.82 -36.11
CA ASP A 533 33.58 78.47 -35.76
C ASP A 533 32.27 78.11 -36.51
N ALA A 534 32.20 76.87 -36.99
CA ALA A 534 31.06 76.33 -37.72
C ALA A 534 29.79 76.16 -36.86
N ASN A 535 29.92 76.27 -35.53
CA ASN A 535 28.79 76.17 -34.60
C ASN A 535 27.92 77.45 -34.52
N ASN A 536 28.34 78.55 -35.15
CA ASN A 536 27.53 79.79 -35.29
C ASN A 536 26.64 79.83 -36.55
N LYS A 537 26.47 78.68 -37.22
CA LYS A 537 25.61 78.55 -38.41
C LYS A 537 24.13 78.92 -38.17
N THR A 538 23.64 78.81 -36.93
CA THR A 538 22.22 79.05 -36.59
C THR A 538 21.77 80.50 -36.67
N TYR A 539 22.68 81.48 -36.71
CA TYR A 539 22.34 82.92 -36.82
C TYR A 539 22.71 83.56 -38.17
N LEU A 540 23.35 82.81 -39.07
CA LEU A 540 23.74 83.24 -40.41
C LEU A 540 22.95 82.45 -41.45
N ASN A 541 21.62 82.54 -41.37
CA ASN A 541 20.66 81.72 -42.11
C ASN A 541 20.72 81.92 -43.65
N SER A 542 21.79 81.42 -44.28
CA SER A 542 21.78 81.04 -45.68
C SER A 542 22.71 79.84 -45.88
N ASP A 543 22.19 78.76 -46.47
CA ASP A 543 22.99 77.69 -47.10
C ASP A 543 23.74 78.19 -48.35
N LYS A 544 23.85 79.51 -48.49
CA LYS A 544 24.64 80.22 -49.48
C LYS A 544 25.44 81.29 -48.77
N LEU A 545 26.61 80.93 -48.27
CA LEU A 545 27.74 81.86 -48.30
C LEU A 545 28.12 82.05 -49.79
N GLU A 546 27.28 82.74 -50.57
CA GLU A 546 27.72 83.46 -51.76
C GLU A 546 28.26 84.84 -51.33
N GLY A 547 29.11 84.83 -50.30
CA GLY A 547 30.11 85.85 -50.13
C GLY A 547 31.17 85.58 -51.19
N ASN A 548 30.94 85.99 -52.44
CA ASN A 548 32.07 86.35 -53.27
C ASN A 548 32.95 87.25 -52.39
N PHE A 549 34.21 86.89 -52.16
CA PHE A 549 35.22 87.88 -51.79
C PHE A 549 35.23 88.88 -52.94
N LYS A 550 34.30 89.83 -52.92
CA LYS A 550 34.23 90.89 -53.90
C LYS A 550 35.39 91.78 -53.56
N TYR A 551 36.51 91.55 -54.25
CA TYR A 551 37.41 92.62 -54.62
C TYR A 551 36.56 93.65 -55.37
N SER A 552 35.97 94.60 -54.64
CA SER A 552 35.27 95.70 -55.29
C SER A 552 36.32 96.74 -55.66
N ASP A 553 36.67 96.81 -56.94
CA ASP A 553 37.32 98.00 -57.54
C ASP A 553 36.29 99.15 -57.69
N ASN A 554 35.49 99.40 -56.65
CA ASN A 554 34.43 100.40 -56.69
C ASN A 554 35.05 101.81 -56.61
N LYS A 555 35.22 102.42 -57.80
CA LYS A 555 35.67 103.79 -58.04
C LYS A 555 34.68 104.90 -57.59
N THR A 556 33.67 104.60 -56.77
CA THR A 556 32.64 105.57 -56.37
C THR A 556 32.80 106.21 -54.98
N TYR A 557 33.91 105.95 -54.28
CA TYR A 557 34.32 106.80 -53.15
C TYR A 557 35.51 107.69 -53.55
N THR A 558 35.20 108.86 -54.11
CA THR A 558 36.18 109.91 -54.38
C THR A 558 36.60 110.62 -53.10
N CYS A 559 37.49 110.00 -52.32
CA CYS A 559 38.48 110.72 -51.50
C CYS A 559 39.63 109.79 -51.03
N TYR A 560 40.82 110.05 -51.59
CA TYR A 560 42.17 109.66 -51.17
C TYR A 560 42.61 108.16 -51.13
N LYS A 561 43.50 107.85 -52.09
CA LYS A 561 44.50 106.76 -52.21
C LYS A 561 44.03 105.34 -52.59
N GLU A 562 44.70 104.83 -53.62
CA GLU A 562 44.50 103.55 -54.32
C GLU A 562 44.98 102.34 -53.50
N ASN A 563 44.24 101.22 -53.63
CA ASN A 563 44.51 99.85 -53.14
C ASN A 563 44.48 99.60 -51.62
N CYS A 564 43.28 99.57 -51.01
CA CYS A 564 43.06 98.97 -49.69
C CYS A 564 42.18 97.72 -49.81
N LYS A 565 42.62 96.60 -49.23
CA LYS A 565 41.88 95.33 -49.19
C LYS A 565 41.03 95.33 -47.93
N THR A 566 39.72 95.16 -48.06
CA THR A 566 38.79 95.08 -46.93
C THR A 566 38.06 93.76 -47.02
N ALA A 567 38.12 92.94 -45.96
CA ALA A 567 37.23 91.78 -45.85
C ALA A 567 35.92 92.25 -45.23
N VAL A 568 34.81 91.99 -45.92
CA VAL A 568 33.46 92.32 -45.44
C VAL A 568 32.70 91.01 -45.24
N ILE A 569 32.16 90.83 -44.04
CA ILE A 569 31.27 89.72 -43.71
C ILE A 569 29.88 90.32 -43.51
N SER A 570 28.99 90.11 -44.47
CA SER A 570 27.62 90.64 -44.45
C SER A 570 26.62 89.54 -44.12
N GLY A 571 25.76 89.78 -43.14
CA GLY A 571 24.52 89.05 -42.89
C GLY A 571 23.30 89.91 -43.25
N GLU A 572 22.10 89.34 -43.18
CA GLU A 572 20.85 90.01 -43.56
C GLU A 572 20.64 91.35 -42.83
N ASN A 573 21.04 91.40 -41.55
CA ASN A 573 20.81 92.56 -40.67
C ASN A 573 22.11 93.27 -40.24
N PHE A 574 23.28 92.83 -40.72
CA PHE A 574 24.55 93.45 -40.35
C PHE A 574 25.68 93.32 -41.36
N GLU A 575 26.65 94.23 -41.28
CA GLU A 575 27.90 94.15 -42.04
C GLU A 575 29.09 94.34 -41.11
N ILE A 576 29.98 93.34 -41.05
CA ILE A 576 31.25 93.41 -40.34
C ILE A 576 32.35 93.78 -41.33
N PHE A 577 32.98 94.93 -41.12
CA PHE A 577 34.13 95.39 -41.87
C PHE A 577 35.39 95.18 -41.05
N PHE A 578 36.36 94.50 -41.64
CA PHE A 578 37.73 94.48 -41.15
C PHE A 578 38.50 95.53 -41.95
N ASP A 579 38.56 96.75 -41.41
CA ASP A 579 39.28 97.85 -42.07
C ASP A 579 40.77 97.77 -41.75
N GLU A 580 41.57 97.25 -42.69
CA GLU A 580 43.04 97.23 -42.59
C GLU A 580 43.64 98.64 -42.47
N ARG A 581 42.92 99.69 -42.88
CA ARG A 581 43.42 101.09 -42.85
C ARG A 581 43.57 101.67 -41.44
N ILE A 582 43.01 101.02 -40.42
CA ILE A 582 43.13 101.45 -39.02
C ILE A 582 43.99 100.43 -38.23
N PHE A 583 45.01 99.86 -38.87
CA PHE A 583 46.09 99.14 -38.17
C PHE A 583 47.20 100.13 -37.79
N ARG A 584 46.97 100.91 -36.72
CA ARG A 584 48.05 101.64 -36.02
C ARG A 584 48.27 100.96 -34.68
N ASP A 585 49.53 100.61 -34.41
CA ASP A 585 50.00 100.05 -33.14
C ASP A 585 49.44 98.67 -32.73
N GLY A 586 49.18 97.76 -33.69
CA GLY A 586 48.83 96.36 -33.39
C GLY A 586 47.35 96.10 -33.12
N ILE A 587 46.50 97.13 -33.25
CA ILE A 587 45.07 97.09 -32.96
C ILE A 587 44.28 96.90 -34.25
N TRP A 588 43.49 95.83 -34.32
CA TRP A 588 42.46 95.63 -35.34
C TRP A 588 41.20 96.39 -34.97
N THR A 589 40.60 97.05 -35.96
CA THR A 589 39.29 97.69 -35.82
C THR A 589 38.25 96.85 -36.56
N VAL A 590 37.27 96.33 -35.82
CA VAL A 590 36.13 95.61 -36.37
C VAL A 590 34.93 96.55 -36.33
N VAL A 591 34.39 96.89 -37.49
CA VAL A 591 33.21 97.77 -37.59
C VAL A 591 32.01 96.93 -37.91
N THR A 592 30.98 96.98 -37.08
CA THR A 592 29.71 96.30 -37.34
C THR A 592 28.63 97.35 -37.64
N ASN A 593 27.98 97.26 -38.79
CA ASN A 593 26.90 98.15 -39.20
C ASN A 593 25.56 97.42 -39.08
N TRP A 594 24.58 97.96 -38.35
CA TRP A 594 23.35 97.24 -37.99
C TRP A 594 22.10 97.90 -38.62
N LYS A 595 21.19 97.08 -39.15
CA LYS A 595 19.89 97.49 -39.72
C LYS A 595 18.75 97.00 -38.81
N LEU A 596 17.67 97.78 -38.72
CA LEU A 596 16.53 97.56 -37.80
C LEU A 596 16.01 96.10 -37.79
N ASN A 597 15.78 95.60 -36.58
CA ASN A 597 15.15 94.34 -36.10
C ASN A 597 16.04 93.24 -35.45
N SER A 598 15.85 93.18 -34.12
CA SER A 598 15.90 92.05 -33.16
C SER A 598 17.20 91.25 -32.97
N ASN A 599 17.86 91.59 -31.85
CA ASN A 599 19.05 91.00 -31.19
C ASN A 599 20.41 91.34 -31.85
N ILE A 600 21.28 92.02 -31.09
CA ILE A 600 22.70 92.19 -31.45
C ILE A 600 23.39 90.82 -31.20
N PRO A 601 23.87 90.11 -32.23
CA PRO A 601 24.47 88.79 -32.09
C PRO A 601 25.87 88.82 -31.47
N TRP A 602 26.29 87.70 -30.87
CA TRP A 602 27.62 87.45 -30.32
C TRP A 602 28.53 86.80 -31.36
N PHE A 603 29.86 86.92 -31.19
CA PHE A 603 30.84 86.17 -32.00
C PHE A 603 32.01 85.69 -31.14
N GLU A 604 32.54 84.51 -31.44
CA GLU A 604 33.70 83.89 -30.78
C GLU A 604 34.95 84.00 -31.67
N LEU A 605 36.08 84.36 -31.07
CA LEU A 605 37.40 84.40 -31.72
C LEU A 605 38.30 83.34 -31.10
N ASN A 606 38.56 82.26 -31.85
CA ASN A 606 39.45 81.17 -31.43
C ASN A 606 40.91 81.44 -31.86
N VAL A 607 41.86 81.19 -30.96
CA VAL A 607 43.31 81.33 -31.20
C VAL A 607 43.99 79.97 -31.22
N LEU A 608 44.84 79.70 -32.22
CA LEU A 608 45.57 78.44 -32.38
C LEU A 608 47.09 78.67 -32.44
N LYS A 609 47.88 77.86 -31.72
CA LYS A 609 49.36 77.92 -31.72
C LYS A 609 49.99 76.55 -32.04
N LYS A 610 50.96 76.51 -32.95
CA LYS A 610 51.64 75.29 -33.42
C LYS A 610 52.91 74.99 -32.60
N ASN A 611 53.11 73.73 -32.22
CA ASN A 611 54.36 73.14 -31.65
C ASN A 611 54.89 73.76 -30.34
N SER A 612 54.19 73.54 -29.21
CA SER A 612 54.75 73.84 -27.88
C SER A 612 55.59 72.66 -27.34
N ILE A 613 56.67 72.96 -26.61
CA ILE A 613 57.52 71.97 -25.89
C ILE A 613 56.69 71.09 -24.94
N HIS A 614 55.53 71.57 -24.51
CA HIS A 614 54.61 70.87 -23.60
C HIS A 614 54.04 69.57 -24.20
N HIS A 615 53.85 69.50 -25.52
CA HIS A 615 53.29 68.30 -26.17
C HIS A 615 54.23 67.09 -26.08
N LYS A 616 55.55 67.29 -26.16
CA LYS A 616 56.52 66.18 -26.06
C LYS A 616 56.48 65.51 -24.69
N SER A 617 56.37 66.28 -23.62
CA SER A 617 56.32 65.74 -22.25
C SER A 617 55.01 64.98 -21.99
N GLN A 618 53.87 65.48 -22.48
CA GLN A 618 52.58 64.80 -22.35
C GLN A 618 52.54 63.48 -23.13
N ILE A 619 53.09 63.44 -24.35
CA ILE A 619 53.19 62.20 -25.14
C ILE A 619 54.05 61.15 -24.42
N ILE A 620 55.15 61.53 -23.79
CA ILE A 620 56.02 60.60 -23.04
C ILE A 620 55.26 60.01 -21.84
N ASN A 621 54.55 60.83 -21.08
CA ASN A 621 53.77 60.38 -19.93
C ASN A 621 52.64 59.43 -20.36
N LEU A 622 51.87 59.81 -21.39
CA LEU A 622 50.79 58.97 -21.91
C LEU A 622 51.31 57.62 -22.43
N LYS A 623 52.47 57.58 -23.10
CA LYS A 623 53.10 56.31 -23.53
C LYS A 623 53.53 55.42 -22.36
N SER A 624 54.02 56.01 -21.27
CA SER A 624 54.39 55.28 -20.05
C SER A 624 53.15 54.68 -19.36
N GLU A 625 52.07 55.44 -19.27
CA GLU A 625 50.78 54.97 -18.75
C GLU A 625 50.21 53.84 -19.59
N LEU A 626 50.23 53.97 -20.93
CA LEU A 626 49.82 52.94 -21.88
C LEU A 626 50.56 51.62 -21.68
N LYS A 627 51.87 51.67 -21.39
CA LYS A 627 52.68 50.48 -21.11
C LYS A 627 52.25 49.80 -19.80
N LYS A 628 51.89 50.59 -18.78
CA LYS A 628 51.41 50.07 -17.48
C LYS A 628 50.02 49.44 -17.62
N GLU A 629 49.11 50.09 -18.34
CA GLU A 629 47.75 49.57 -18.58
C GLU A 629 47.74 48.33 -19.46
N ASN A 630 48.56 48.27 -20.51
CA ASN A 630 48.71 47.06 -21.32
C ASN A 630 49.23 45.85 -20.51
N LYS A 631 50.14 46.09 -19.57
CA LYS A 631 50.60 45.04 -18.64
C LYS A 631 49.46 44.56 -17.73
N ASN A 632 48.65 45.48 -17.21
CA ASN A 632 47.47 45.13 -16.40
C ASN A 632 46.43 44.35 -17.22
N LEU A 633 46.16 44.77 -18.46
CA LEU A 633 45.25 44.08 -19.37
C LEU A 633 45.71 42.64 -19.66
N SER A 634 47.02 42.43 -19.87
CA SER A 634 47.58 41.08 -20.05
C SER A 634 47.38 40.20 -18.81
N ASN A 635 47.52 40.75 -17.60
CA ASN A 635 47.28 40.02 -16.36
C ASN A 635 45.79 39.68 -16.18
N ILE A 636 44.89 40.62 -16.49
CA ILE A 636 43.43 40.40 -16.46
C ILE A 636 43.04 39.26 -17.41
N LYS A 637 43.57 39.25 -18.65
CA LYS A 637 43.30 38.18 -19.62
C LYS A 637 43.74 36.81 -19.12
N LYS A 638 44.95 36.71 -18.56
CA LYS A 638 45.46 35.46 -17.96
C LYS A 638 44.61 34.96 -16.79
N ASN A 639 44.10 35.87 -15.95
CA ASN A 639 43.24 35.50 -14.84
C ASN A 639 41.88 35.00 -15.32
N ILE A 640 41.28 35.63 -16.34
CA ILE A 640 40.04 35.16 -16.96
C ILE A 640 40.22 33.73 -17.50
N GLU A 641 41.28 33.48 -18.27
CA GLU A 641 41.55 32.13 -18.82
C GLU A 641 41.72 31.07 -17.72
N ARG A 642 42.41 31.42 -16.63
CA ARG A 642 42.56 30.54 -15.47
C ARG A 642 41.21 30.23 -14.83
N TYR A 643 40.40 31.25 -14.53
CA TYR A 643 39.10 31.06 -13.88
C TYR A 643 38.09 30.33 -14.78
N GLU A 644 38.10 30.57 -16.10
CA GLU A 644 37.26 29.81 -17.04
C GLU A 644 37.66 28.32 -17.09
N LYS A 645 38.95 28.00 -16.97
CA LYS A 645 39.42 26.62 -16.86
C LYS A 645 38.98 25.95 -15.55
N ASP A 646 39.05 26.67 -14.44
CA ASP A 646 38.62 26.17 -13.13
C ASP A 646 37.08 26.01 -13.06
N LEU A 647 36.32 26.96 -13.63
CA LEU A 647 34.87 26.87 -13.77
C LEU A 647 34.45 25.63 -14.57
N LYS A 648 35.11 25.38 -15.71
CA LYS A 648 34.82 24.20 -16.53
C LYS A 648 35.04 22.90 -15.75
N LYS A 649 36.11 22.81 -14.96
CA LYS A 649 36.36 21.63 -14.10
C LYS A 649 35.28 21.46 -13.03
N ILE A 650 34.85 22.54 -12.39
CA ILE A 650 33.79 22.50 -11.38
C ILE A 650 32.45 22.07 -12.00
N GLN A 651 32.15 22.54 -13.21
CA GLN A 651 30.95 22.14 -13.95
C GLN A 651 30.99 20.65 -14.31
N GLU A 652 32.11 20.15 -14.83
CA GLU A 652 32.31 18.72 -15.11
C GLU A 652 32.20 17.86 -13.83
N GLU A 653 32.77 18.31 -12.71
CA GLU A 653 32.65 17.62 -11.42
C GLU A 653 31.19 17.63 -10.91
N SER A 654 30.48 18.76 -11.02
CA SER A 654 29.07 18.88 -10.63
C SER A 654 28.15 18.00 -11.48
N GLU A 655 28.39 17.90 -12.79
CA GLU A 655 27.65 16.99 -13.68
C GLU A 655 27.85 15.52 -13.32
N ASN A 656 29.09 15.12 -13.02
CA ASN A 656 29.38 13.75 -12.58
C ASN A 656 28.75 13.46 -11.22
N LEU A 657 28.81 14.40 -10.27
CA LEU A 657 28.20 14.24 -8.95
C LEU A 657 26.67 14.13 -9.03
N ASN A 658 26.04 14.91 -9.93
CA ASN A 658 24.60 14.82 -10.21
C ASN A 658 24.21 13.43 -10.75
N LYS A 659 24.99 12.87 -11.67
CA LYS A 659 24.75 11.51 -12.17
C LYS A 659 24.92 10.45 -11.08
N GLU A 660 25.95 10.57 -10.26
CA GLU A 660 26.17 9.68 -9.12
C GLU A 660 25.00 9.76 -8.11
N LEU A 661 24.51 10.98 -7.83
CA LEU A 661 23.36 11.21 -6.95
C LEU A 661 22.07 10.59 -7.52
N ASP A 662 21.78 10.77 -8.82
CA ASP A 662 20.60 10.19 -9.48
C ASP A 662 20.63 8.66 -9.41
N LEU A 663 21.79 8.04 -9.68
CA LEU A 663 21.95 6.58 -9.58
C LEU A 663 21.75 6.08 -8.14
N HIS A 664 22.27 6.79 -7.15
CA HIS A 664 22.04 6.45 -5.73
C HIS A 664 20.57 6.56 -5.32
N ILE A 665 19.84 7.57 -5.82
CA ILE A 665 18.40 7.71 -5.60
C ILE A 665 17.64 6.53 -6.22
N ARG A 666 17.99 6.12 -7.45
CA ARG A 666 17.38 4.94 -8.11
C ARG A 666 17.62 3.65 -7.34
N ILE A 667 18.84 3.45 -6.83
CA ILE A 667 19.17 2.31 -5.95
C ILE A 667 18.30 2.33 -4.68
N ASP A 668 18.11 3.49 -4.05
CA ASP A 668 17.25 3.60 -2.86
C ASP A 668 15.78 3.25 -3.17
N ILE A 669 15.26 3.69 -4.32
CA ILE A 669 13.92 3.32 -4.81
C ILE A 669 13.81 1.79 -5.00
N CYS A 670 14.78 1.15 -5.67
CA CYS A 670 14.79 -0.30 -5.85
C CYS A 670 14.80 -1.05 -4.50
N ASN A 671 15.63 -0.61 -3.55
CA ASN A 671 15.68 -1.19 -2.20
C ASN A 671 14.34 -1.06 -1.45
N LYS A 672 13.69 0.11 -1.54
CA LYS A 672 12.35 0.31 -0.96
C LYS A 672 11.31 -0.63 -1.58
N ASN A 673 11.33 -0.80 -2.90
CA ASN A 673 10.42 -1.73 -3.58
C ASN A 673 10.67 -3.19 -3.14
N ILE A 674 11.93 -3.61 -3.05
CA ILE A 674 12.29 -4.95 -2.56
C ILE A 674 11.76 -5.16 -1.13
N LYS A 675 11.92 -4.17 -0.25
CA LYS A 675 11.39 -4.25 1.11
C LYS A 675 9.86 -4.42 1.12
N ILE A 676 9.14 -3.61 0.35
CA ILE A 676 7.67 -3.72 0.23
C ILE A 676 7.27 -5.11 -0.28
N TYR A 677 7.92 -5.62 -1.33
CA TYR A 677 7.59 -6.95 -1.87
C TYR A 677 7.87 -8.08 -0.89
N ASN A 678 8.93 -7.99 -0.08
CA ASN A 678 9.21 -8.97 0.97
C ASN A 678 8.14 -8.97 2.06
N GLU A 679 7.71 -7.80 2.54
CA GLU A 679 6.62 -7.69 3.52
C GLU A 679 5.30 -8.26 2.98
N GLU A 680 4.99 -8.01 1.70
CA GLU A 680 3.81 -8.58 1.04
C GLU A 680 3.92 -10.10 0.84
N ILE A 681 5.10 -10.63 0.51
CA ILE A 681 5.34 -12.08 0.41
C ILE A 681 5.10 -12.74 1.77
N GLU A 682 5.60 -12.17 2.86
CA GLU A 682 5.44 -12.72 4.22
C GLU A 682 3.94 -12.82 4.61
N ASP A 683 3.14 -11.80 4.32
CA ASP A 683 1.68 -11.82 4.55
C ASP A 683 0.98 -12.89 3.70
N ILE A 684 1.38 -13.05 2.43
CA ILE A 684 0.82 -14.07 1.55
C ILE A 684 1.22 -15.49 2.01
N GLU A 685 2.48 -15.71 2.38
CA GLU A 685 2.98 -16.99 2.88
C GLU A 685 2.24 -17.42 4.15
N LYS A 686 1.96 -16.47 5.07
CA LYS A 686 1.12 -16.72 6.24
C LYS A 686 -0.30 -17.18 5.86
N LYS A 687 -0.93 -16.53 4.89
CA LYS A 687 -2.27 -16.92 4.39
C LYS A 687 -2.26 -18.30 3.73
N VAL A 688 -1.24 -18.59 2.91
CA VAL A 688 -1.05 -19.92 2.31
C VAL A 688 -0.92 -20.98 3.39
N LYS A 689 -0.12 -20.73 4.44
CA LYS A 689 0.06 -21.65 5.56
C LYS A 689 -1.25 -21.90 6.33
N GLU A 690 -2.02 -20.85 6.62
CA GLU A 690 -3.34 -20.99 7.26
C GLU A 690 -4.33 -21.82 6.41
N LEU A 691 -4.34 -21.60 5.09
CA LEU A 691 -5.17 -22.37 4.17
C LEU A 691 -4.72 -23.83 4.08
N LYS A 692 -3.41 -24.10 4.00
CA LYS A 692 -2.85 -25.46 4.02
C LYS A 692 -3.22 -26.19 5.32
N LYS A 693 -3.13 -25.54 6.49
CA LYS A 693 -3.55 -26.13 7.78
C LYS A 693 -5.05 -26.48 7.80
N LYS A 694 -5.91 -25.58 7.30
CA LYS A 694 -7.35 -25.84 7.16
C LYS A 694 -7.63 -27.00 6.20
N ASN A 695 -6.95 -27.04 5.06
CA ASN A 695 -7.10 -28.09 4.07
C ASN A 695 -6.67 -29.45 4.63
N PHE A 696 -5.53 -29.50 5.33
CA PHE A 696 -5.03 -30.71 5.97
C PHE A 696 -5.98 -31.27 7.03
N HIS A 697 -6.46 -30.43 7.95
CA HIS A 697 -7.43 -30.88 8.97
C HIS A 697 -8.69 -31.45 8.30
N PHE A 698 -9.15 -30.81 7.23
CA PHE A 698 -10.31 -31.26 6.50
C PHE A 698 -10.04 -32.57 5.73
N ALA A 699 -8.86 -32.73 5.15
CA ALA A 699 -8.42 -33.96 4.49
C ALA A 699 -8.39 -35.15 5.46
N LEU A 700 -8.00 -34.93 6.73
CA LEU A 700 -8.08 -35.96 7.77
C LEU A 700 -9.53 -36.37 8.07
N VAL A 701 -10.43 -35.40 8.27
CA VAL A 701 -11.86 -35.66 8.50
C VAL A 701 -12.48 -36.40 7.32
N ILE A 702 -12.19 -35.94 6.09
CA ILE A 702 -12.65 -36.60 4.87
C ILE A 702 -12.10 -38.02 4.80
N LYS A 703 -10.82 -38.27 5.12
CA LYS A 703 -10.23 -39.62 5.04
C LYS A 703 -10.95 -40.62 5.94
N ASP A 704 -11.34 -40.21 7.14
CA ASP A 704 -12.14 -41.04 8.03
C ASP A 704 -13.54 -41.29 7.46
N GLU A 705 -14.17 -40.27 6.89
CA GLU A 705 -15.47 -40.43 6.24
C GLU A 705 -15.42 -41.25 4.94
N ILE A 706 -14.31 -41.19 4.20
CA ILE A 706 -14.06 -42.01 3.01
C ILE A 706 -14.09 -43.48 3.39
N LYS A 707 -13.50 -43.84 4.52
CA LYS A 707 -13.54 -45.21 5.05
C LYS A 707 -15.00 -45.62 5.37
N ASN A 708 -15.80 -44.71 5.93
CA ASN A 708 -17.22 -44.96 6.16
C ASN A 708 -18.01 -45.11 4.86
N LEU A 709 -17.70 -44.31 3.83
CA LEU A 709 -18.35 -44.39 2.52
C LEU A 709 -17.99 -45.68 1.76
N LYS A 710 -16.79 -46.25 1.95
CA LYS A 710 -16.45 -47.60 1.43
C LYS A 710 -17.40 -48.65 1.99
N HIS A 711 -17.65 -48.62 3.29
CA HIS A 711 -18.66 -49.49 3.92
C HIS A 711 -20.08 -49.18 3.43
N LEU A 712 -20.42 -47.91 3.19
CA LEU A 712 -21.72 -47.54 2.64
C LEU A 712 -21.91 -48.10 1.22
N ASN A 713 -20.88 -48.08 0.37
CA ASN A 713 -20.94 -48.68 -0.96
C ASN A 713 -21.14 -50.22 -0.89
N GLU A 714 -20.50 -50.89 0.07
CA GLU A 714 -20.75 -52.31 0.36
C GLU A 714 -22.21 -52.54 0.81
N LEU A 715 -22.74 -51.67 1.68
CA LEU A 715 -24.14 -51.70 2.11
C LEU A 715 -25.11 -51.43 0.95
N CYS A 716 -24.81 -50.49 0.05
CA CYS A 716 -25.62 -50.24 -1.14
C CYS A 716 -25.61 -51.43 -2.10
N HIS A 717 -24.48 -52.15 -2.21
CA HIS A 717 -24.42 -53.41 -2.95
C HIS A 717 -25.31 -54.49 -2.30
N ILE A 718 -25.29 -54.60 -0.97
CA ILE A 718 -26.20 -55.49 -0.22
C ILE A 718 -27.66 -55.07 -0.43
N ILE A 719 -27.97 -53.77 -0.44
CA ILE A 719 -29.33 -53.23 -0.68
C ILE A 719 -29.79 -53.49 -2.12
N ASN A 720 -28.90 -53.44 -3.11
CA ASN A 720 -29.23 -53.80 -4.49
C ASN A 720 -29.59 -55.29 -4.65
N GLU A 721 -29.17 -56.16 -3.71
CA GLU A 721 -29.66 -57.55 -3.63
C GLU A 721 -31.04 -57.67 -2.98
N PHE A 722 -31.52 -56.62 -2.28
CA PHE A 722 -32.87 -56.57 -1.73
C PHE A 722 -33.88 -56.08 -2.77
N ASP A 723 -34.53 -57.05 -3.42
CA ASP A 723 -35.83 -56.98 -4.10
C ASP A 723 -35.96 -56.04 -5.32
N GLU A 724 -36.18 -56.63 -6.51
CA GLU A 724 -36.37 -55.92 -7.79
C GLU A 724 -37.54 -54.91 -7.77
N ASN A 725 -38.46 -55.05 -6.83
CA ASN A 725 -39.61 -54.15 -6.65
C ASN A 725 -39.24 -52.78 -6.02
N ILE A 726 -38.01 -52.61 -5.51
CA ILE A 726 -37.52 -51.36 -4.89
C ILE A 726 -36.99 -50.37 -5.95
N ARG A 727 -37.13 -50.67 -7.25
CA ARG A 727 -36.84 -49.74 -8.36
C ARG A 727 -37.86 -48.59 -8.45
N LYS A 728 -38.03 -47.80 -7.38
CA LYS A 728 -38.46 -46.41 -7.56
C LYS A 728 -37.32 -45.69 -8.25
N GLU A 729 -37.56 -45.29 -9.51
CA GLU A 729 -36.60 -44.69 -10.44
C GLU A 729 -35.68 -43.67 -9.78
N ASN A 730 -36.19 -42.81 -8.89
CA ASN A 730 -35.40 -41.76 -8.25
C ASN A 730 -34.31 -42.28 -7.30
N VAL A 731 -34.60 -43.28 -6.46
CA VAL A 731 -33.61 -43.78 -5.47
C VAL A 731 -32.51 -44.57 -6.16
N PHE A 732 -32.88 -45.37 -7.16
CA PHE A 732 -31.90 -46.11 -7.94
C PHE A 732 -31.04 -45.18 -8.77
N ASN A 733 -31.63 -44.13 -9.37
CA ASN A 733 -30.87 -43.14 -10.12
C ASN A 733 -29.96 -42.32 -9.22
N GLU A 734 -30.37 -41.92 -8.02
CA GLU A 734 -29.53 -41.18 -7.08
C GLU A 734 -28.47 -42.07 -6.42
N THR A 735 -28.79 -43.31 -6.07
CA THR A 735 -27.81 -44.27 -5.53
C THR A 735 -26.83 -44.69 -6.61
N LYS A 736 -27.28 -44.90 -7.85
CA LYS A 736 -26.41 -45.19 -8.99
C LYS A 736 -25.57 -43.97 -9.37
N PHE A 737 -26.15 -42.77 -9.36
CA PHE A 737 -25.41 -41.52 -9.55
C PHE A 737 -24.38 -41.33 -8.45
N PHE A 738 -24.75 -41.58 -7.19
CA PHE A 738 -23.82 -41.57 -6.07
C PHE A 738 -22.71 -42.60 -6.28
N ILE A 739 -23.03 -43.85 -6.63
CA ILE A 739 -22.05 -44.92 -6.89
C ILE A 739 -21.18 -44.63 -8.12
N GLU A 740 -21.71 -44.01 -9.18
CA GLU A 740 -20.95 -43.61 -10.37
C GLU A 740 -20.05 -42.41 -10.08
N CYS A 741 -20.57 -41.38 -9.39
CA CYS A 741 -19.78 -40.27 -8.87
C CYS A 741 -18.72 -40.76 -7.88
N TYR A 742 -19.06 -41.74 -7.04
CA TYR A 742 -18.14 -42.41 -6.14
C TYR A 742 -17.08 -43.15 -6.95
N LYS A 743 -17.41 -44.07 -7.85
CA LYS A 743 -16.42 -44.82 -8.63
C LYS A 743 -15.53 -43.94 -9.51
N GLN A 744 -16.08 -42.90 -10.13
CA GLN A 744 -15.33 -42.01 -11.02
C GLN A 744 -14.45 -41.02 -10.26
N ASN A 745 -14.98 -40.42 -9.18
CA ASN A 745 -14.26 -39.34 -8.50
C ASN A 745 -13.51 -39.83 -7.27
N PHE A 746 -13.92 -40.92 -6.62
CA PHE A 746 -13.44 -41.27 -5.28
C PHE A 746 -12.05 -41.91 -5.25
N ASN A 747 -11.68 -42.74 -6.23
CA ASN A 747 -10.30 -43.21 -6.33
C ASN A 747 -9.36 -42.03 -6.63
N LEU A 748 -9.80 -41.10 -7.48
CA LEU A 748 -9.09 -39.85 -7.73
C LEU A 748 -9.06 -38.97 -6.48
N LEU A 749 -10.14 -38.96 -5.69
CA LEU A 749 -10.27 -38.21 -4.44
C LEU A 749 -9.36 -38.76 -3.36
N GLU A 750 -9.38 -40.06 -3.13
CA GLU A 750 -8.53 -40.76 -2.18
C GLU A 750 -7.06 -40.58 -2.57
N THR A 751 -6.74 -40.66 -3.87
CA THR A 751 -5.38 -40.35 -4.37
C THR A 751 -5.00 -38.90 -4.07
N LYS A 752 -5.83 -37.92 -4.47
CA LYS A 752 -5.58 -36.50 -4.21
C LYS A 752 -5.47 -36.17 -2.73
N ILE A 753 -6.31 -36.76 -1.88
CA ILE A 753 -6.28 -36.55 -0.43
C ILE A 753 -5.03 -37.16 0.16
N ASN A 754 -4.59 -38.33 -0.31
CA ASN A 754 -3.34 -38.91 0.15
C ASN A 754 -2.13 -38.09 -0.33
N GLU A 755 -2.16 -37.54 -1.56
CA GLU A 755 -1.17 -36.60 -2.07
C GLU A 755 -1.12 -35.33 -1.21
N GLU A 756 -2.26 -34.70 -0.94
CA GLU A 756 -2.35 -33.51 -0.07
C GLU A 756 -1.92 -33.81 1.37
N LEU A 757 -2.32 -34.95 1.94
CA LEU A 757 -1.88 -35.36 3.27
C LEU A 757 -0.36 -35.57 3.30
N GLN A 758 0.24 -36.17 2.27
CA GLN A 758 1.69 -36.30 2.19
C GLN A 758 2.38 -34.94 2.07
N GLU A 759 1.90 -34.05 1.20
CA GLU A 759 2.46 -32.70 1.03
C GLU A 759 2.38 -31.88 2.33
N TYR A 760 1.27 -31.97 3.06
CA TYR A 760 1.04 -31.14 4.25
C TYR A 760 1.53 -31.77 5.56
N GLN A 761 1.76 -33.09 5.62
CA GLN A 761 2.38 -33.72 6.78
C GLN A 761 3.74 -33.11 7.10
N GLU A 762 4.56 -32.81 6.10
CA GLU A 762 5.87 -32.18 6.30
C GLU A 762 5.75 -30.78 6.92
N ILE A 763 4.72 -30.02 6.53
CA ILE A 763 4.48 -28.67 7.04
C ILE A 763 3.98 -28.70 8.49
N VAL A 764 3.05 -29.60 8.81
CA VAL A 764 2.45 -29.70 10.14
C VAL A 764 3.43 -30.27 11.17
N TYR A 765 4.26 -31.26 10.79
CA TYR A 765 5.22 -31.88 11.71
C TYR A 765 6.56 -31.14 11.83
N SER A 766 6.81 -30.12 11.00
CA SER A 766 8.03 -29.29 11.10
C SER A 766 7.99 -28.23 12.20
N GLU A 767 6.82 -27.95 12.76
CA GLU A 767 6.67 -27.05 13.89
C GLU A 767 6.41 -27.88 15.15
N ASP A 768 7.08 -27.55 16.26
CA ASP A 768 6.80 -28.07 17.59
C ASP A 768 5.38 -27.62 18.07
N ASP A 769 4.33 -27.87 17.29
CA ASP A 769 2.93 -27.73 17.68
C ASP A 769 2.56 -29.01 18.45
N PRO A 770 2.29 -28.95 19.77
CA PRO A 770 2.11 -30.13 20.62
C PRO A 770 0.77 -30.87 20.42
N TYR A 771 0.13 -30.71 19.25
CA TYR A 771 -1.18 -31.27 18.91
C TYR A 771 -1.11 -32.48 17.97
#